data_AF-A0AAV2MDD9-F1
#
_entry.id   AF-A0AAV2MDD9-F1
#
_cell.length_a   1.000
_cell.length_b   1.000
_cell.length_c   1.000
_cell.angle_alpha   90.00
_cell.angle_beta   90.00
_cell.angle_gamma   90.00
#
_symmetry.space_group_name_H-M   'P 1'
#
loop_
_entity.id
_entity.type
_entity.pdbx_description
1 polymer ?
#
loop_
_entity_poly.entity_id
_entity_poly.type
_entity_poly.pdbx_seq_one_letter_code
_entity_poly.pdbx_strand_id
1 'polypeptide(L)'
;MKLQIPNPGLDDRILSHEELGRLEHEEAGDRPQWDNKAQYMLTCVGFCVGLGNVWRFPYLCQSHGGGAFMIPFLILLVLEGIPLLYLEFAIGQRMRKASVGMWAAINPYLTGIGLASMGVSVTISLYYNTIIAWIMWYLFNSFQQNLPWSQCPVNANLTGAVSECARSSSVDYFWYRQTLNITPDIQEDGGLQWGLLLCHVCAWAVLYLCVIRGIETTGKAVYVTSTLPYVVLTVFLIRGLTLKGSLNGISFLFTPELSELAKPSTWLDAGAQVFYSFSLAFGGLISFSSYNSVFNNCEQDAVVISIINGFTSVYAATVIYSIIGFRATNRYDLCLSGNILALLNAFNIAEGEITTGNYTEVLQYLNTTNPDTIQTLDLQSCDLKTFLSEGVEGTGLAFIVFTEAITKMPISPLWSVLFFIMLFCLGLSSMFGNLEGVLVPLQDLKVFPKSWPKEVVTGVTCLVCCLLGLIFIQGSGNYWLSLFDTFGGSIPLLVVGFSEMFSIVYIYGIDRFNDDIKFMIGHKPNFFWQILWRFISPVIMFLILVFYFVTKVSQKLFYKTWDPESDKFPTLVEKTYPPWIYVIIFILAGVPCLAIPVAAAGDRMWHFAISVFLIELYGRNLLLTAVFGLVLAGSVLLLGALIGDWVDRNPRNKVAHASLFIQNISVTVCSIVLMLVFSYKAWIEQIWDGWLTVVCYTVVIVLADVANLASTALTIAIQRDWIVVITGHNRGHLAGMNATMRRIDQVTNILAPLAVGQVMTLASNVVGCGFILGWNLVSLIVEFFFLSRVYRIVPALSVKPPAEEVDMVYPQSRERRAPRGGSPGKLQCLVSTCKDGWTAYYRQPVFLAGMGLAFLYTTVLGFDCITTGYAYTQGISGSLLSILMGVSAITGLMGTVLFTRLRKSFGLINTGIISSCLHLGCLLLCVSSVFAPGSPMDTSLLRPFTDSNSSELGGMTSPKHTYPLRGGVNQPLLPDRSSIHWTNNTVLFDNVPNDTEPESYISITLLFLGVITARIGLWSFDLTVTQLLQESISESERGVVNGVQSSMNYLMDLLHFIMVISAPQPQHFGYLVIISVLFIATGHIMFFMYAHKTKRKGSLDT
;
A
#
# COMPACT_ATOMS: atom_id res chain seq x y z
N MET A 1 -13.79 24.21 13.46
CA MET A 1 -14.24 22.80 13.39
C MET A 1 -13.16 21.93 14.01
N LYS A 2 -13.36 21.33 15.20
CA LYS A 2 -12.38 20.40 15.79
C LYS A 2 -12.60 19.00 15.21
N LEU A 3 -11.87 18.67 14.14
CA LEU A 3 -11.77 17.33 13.54
C LEU A 3 -10.73 16.47 14.27
N GLN A 4 -10.72 16.49 15.61
CA GLN A 4 -9.75 15.73 16.40
C GLN A 4 -10.38 14.41 16.86
N ILE A 5 -9.65 13.31 16.69
CA ILE A 5 -10.04 12.00 17.20
C ILE A 5 -9.67 11.94 18.69
N PRO A 6 -10.58 11.56 19.61
CA PRO A 6 -10.26 11.47 21.02
C PRO A 6 -9.23 10.34 21.28
N ASN A 7 -8.13 10.68 21.96
CA ASN A 7 -7.04 9.78 22.29
C ASN A 7 -6.82 9.73 23.83
N PRO A 8 -7.53 8.84 24.55
CA PRO A 8 -7.46 8.80 26.02
C PRO A 8 -6.09 8.31 26.51
N GLY A 9 -5.65 8.85 27.65
CA GLY A 9 -4.38 8.49 28.30
C GLY A 9 -3.15 8.93 27.51
N LEU A 10 -3.27 9.92 26.61
CA LEU A 10 -2.13 10.46 25.88
C LEU A 10 -1.13 11.14 26.82
N ASP A 11 -1.63 11.93 27.77
CA ASP A 11 -0.81 12.68 28.74
C ASP A 11 0.03 11.75 29.64
N ASP A 12 -0.46 10.54 29.94
CA ASP A 12 0.28 9.54 30.73
C ASP A 12 1.39 8.82 29.94
N ARG A 13 1.36 8.89 28.61
CA ARG A 13 2.30 8.15 27.72
C ARG A 13 3.44 9.00 27.19
N ILE A 14 3.25 10.31 27.13
CA ILE A 14 4.22 11.28 26.63
C ILE A 14 4.77 12.10 27.80
N LEU A 15 5.99 12.59 27.64
CA LEU A 15 6.58 13.49 28.63
C LEU A 15 5.83 14.83 28.63
N SER A 16 5.50 15.32 29.82
CA SER A 16 4.93 16.65 30.03
C SER A 16 5.97 17.76 29.77
N HIS A 17 5.52 19.01 29.56
CA HIS A 17 6.45 20.14 29.34
C HIS A 17 7.39 20.37 30.52
N GLU A 18 6.91 20.18 31.75
CA GLU A 18 7.70 20.32 32.98
C GLU A 18 8.76 19.22 33.08
N GLU A 19 8.38 17.96 32.80
CA GLU A 19 9.34 16.85 32.76
C GLU A 19 10.40 17.03 31.67
N LEU A 20 10.03 17.52 30.48
CA LEU A 20 11.01 17.83 29.42
C LEU A 20 12.04 18.86 29.89
N GLY A 21 11.58 19.94 30.54
CA GLY A 21 12.46 20.96 31.09
C GLY A 21 13.41 20.39 32.16
N ARG A 22 12.91 19.50 33.01
CA ARG A 22 13.72 18.83 34.03
C ARG A 22 14.74 17.86 33.41
N LEU A 23 14.32 17.03 32.46
CA LEU A 23 15.19 16.06 31.76
C LEU A 23 16.35 16.75 31.03
N GLU A 24 16.11 17.93 30.46
CA GLU A 24 17.16 18.73 29.82
C GLU A 24 18.26 19.17 30.81
N HIS A 25 17.90 19.42 32.07
CA HIS A 25 18.85 19.90 33.09
C HIS A 25 19.46 18.78 33.93
N GLU A 26 18.70 17.72 34.23
CA GLU A 26 19.09 16.65 35.17
C GLU A 26 19.63 15.38 34.48
N GLU A 27 19.13 15.03 33.29
CA GLU A 27 19.43 13.75 32.60
C GLU A 27 20.20 13.92 31.26
N ALA A 28 20.72 15.11 30.99
CA ALA A 28 21.45 15.42 29.75
C ALA A 28 22.63 14.46 29.45
N GLY A 29 23.24 13.86 30.48
CA GLY A 29 24.43 13.01 30.34
C GLY A 29 24.20 11.57 29.91
N ASP A 30 22.98 11.02 30.04
CA ASP A 30 22.73 9.59 29.82
C ASP A 30 22.39 9.23 28.36
N ARG A 31 22.11 10.25 27.53
CA ARG A 31 21.83 10.09 26.09
C ARG A 31 22.91 10.73 25.23
N PRO A 32 23.22 10.15 24.06
CA PRO A 32 24.16 10.77 23.15
C PRO A 32 23.57 12.08 22.62
N GLN A 33 24.40 13.12 22.58
CA GLN A 33 24.04 14.45 22.10
C GLN A 33 24.96 14.85 20.94
N TRP A 34 24.54 15.83 20.16
CA TRP A 34 25.40 16.44 19.15
C TRP A 34 26.43 17.37 19.79
N ASP A 35 27.70 17.23 19.43
CA ASP A 35 28.77 18.09 19.95
C ASP A 35 28.55 19.57 19.63
N ASN A 36 27.98 19.85 18.45
CA ASN A 36 27.64 21.20 18.01
C ASN A 36 26.53 21.19 16.96
N LYS A 37 25.94 22.37 16.74
CA LYS A 37 24.86 22.56 15.79
C LYS A 37 25.25 22.25 14.33
N ALA A 38 26.49 22.56 13.94
CA ALA A 38 26.97 22.32 12.58
C ALA A 38 27.04 20.82 12.27
N GLN A 39 27.43 19.99 13.23
CA GLN A 39 27.47 18.54 13.12
C GLN A 39 26.08 17.97 12.81
N TYR A 40 25.04 18.45 13.53
CA TYR A 40 23.65 18.11 13.25
C TYR A 40 23.23 18.55 11.84
N MET A 41 23.45 19.82 11.49
CA MET A 41 23.04 20.37 10.19
C MET A 41 23.72 19.64 9.02
N LEU A 42 25.03 19.35 9.10
CA LEU A 42 25.77 18.62 8.07
C LEU A 42 25.34 17.15 7.96
N THR A 43 24.92 16.54 9.07
CA THR A 43 24.35 15.18 9.07
C THR A 43 23.01 15.16 8.34
N CYS A 44 22.09 16.09 8.66
CA CYS A 44 20.81 16.17 7.97
C CYS A 44 20.96 16.55 6.49
N VAL A 45 21.84 17.49 6.15
CA VAL A 45 22.13 17.82 4.75
C VAL A 45 22.73 16.62 4.02
N GLY A 46 23.67 15.90 4.64
CA GLY A 46 24.26 14.70 4.03
C GLY A 46 23.29 13.53 3.89
N PHE A 47 22.22 13.49 4.70
CA PHE A 47 21.17 12.50 4.56
C PHE A 47 20.21 12.85 3.41
N CYS A 48 19.76 14.10 3.32
CA CYS A 48 18.89 14.58 2.23
C CYS A 48 19.63 14.60 0.88
N VAL A 49 20.85 15.14 0.84
CA VAL A 49 21.64 15.26 -0.38
C VAL A 49 22.40 13.95 -0.63
N GLY A 50 21.86 13.12 -1.52
CA GLY A 50 22.46 11.84 -1.90
C GLY A 50 22.69 11.68 -3.40
N LEU A 51 22.93 10.44 -3.82
CA LEU A 51 23.11 10.06 -5.23
C LEU A 51 21.87 10.40 -6.09
N GLY A 52 20.69 10.45 -5.47
CA GLY A 52 19.44 10.85 -6.14
C GLY A 52 19.49 12.26 -6.73
N ASN A 53 20.19 13.20 -6.10
CA ASN A 53 20.32 14.57 -6.60
C ASN A 53 21.28 14.64 -7.81
N VAL A 54 22.22 13.70 -7.91
CA VAL A 54 23.30 13.71 -8.93
C VAL A 54 22.91 12.95 -10.19
N TRP A 55 22.14 11.85 -10.10
CA TRP A 55 21.70 11.11 -11.30
C TRP A 55 20.20 11.03 -11.52
N ARG A 56 19.39 10.93 -10.46
CA ARG A 56 17.96 10.64 -10.61
C ARG A 56 17.23 11.92 -11.00
N PHE A 57 17.52 13.01 -10.31
CA PHE A 57 16.93 14.31 -10.60
C PHE A 57 17.25 14.80 -12.02
N PRO A 58 18.51 14.81 -12.51
CA PRO A 58 18.80 15.19 -13.89
C PRO A 58 18.14 14.29 -14.94
N TYR A 59 18.10 12.97 -14.68
CA TYR A 59 17.39 12.03 -15.56
C TYR A 59 15.89 12.32 -15.63
N LEU A 60 15.24 12.56 -14.49
CA LEU A 60 13.81 12.88 -14.44
C LEU A 60 13.50 14.22 -15.12
N CYS A 61 14.39 15.22 -14.99
CA CYS A 61 14.29 16.43 -15.79
C CYS A 61 14.32 16.10 -17.28
N GLN A 62 15.24 15.24 -17.73
CA GLN A 62 15.36 14.87 -19.15
C GLN A 62 14.12 14.15 -19.67
N SER A 63 13.59 13.18 -18.92
CA SER A 63 12.47 12.35 -19.35
C SER A 63 11.13 13.09 -19.37
N HIS A 64 10.99 14.16 -18.58
CA HIS A 64 9.74 14.89 -18.39
C HIS A 64 9.81 16.35 -18.89
N GLY A 65 10.43 16.56 -20.06
CA GLY A 65 10.35 17.86 -20.76
C GLY A 65 11.34 18.91 -20.27
N GLY A 66 12.49 18.49 -19.74
CA GLY A 66 13.59 19.35 -19.30
C GLY A 66 13.17 20.28 -18.18
N GLY A 67 13.15 21.58 -18.48
CA GLY A 67 12.79 22.63 -17.52
C GLY A 67 11.34 22.55 -17.06
N ALA A 68 10.47 21.85 -17.80
CA ALA A 68 9.09 21.65 -17.41
C ALA A 68 8.97 20.88 -16.08
N PHE A 69 9.80 19.85 -15.85
CA PHE A 69 9.80 19.05 -14.62
C PHE A 69 10.19 19.85 -13.37
N MET A 70 10.99 20.91 -13.51
CA MET A 70 11.40 21.75 -12.36
C MET A 70 10.21 22.48 -11.72
N ILE A 71 9.17 22.79 -12.49
CA ILE A 71 7.97 23.49 -12.01
C ILE A 71 7.21 22.62 -10.98
N PRO A 72 6.72 21.41 -11.31
CA PRO A 72 6.04 20.56 -10.34
C PRO A 72 6.96 20.16 -9.19
N PHE A 73 8.25 19.91 -9.43
CA PHE A 73 9.19 19.62 -8.36
C PHE A 73 9.28 20.75 -7.32
N LEU A 74 9.47 22.01 -7.73
CA LEU A 74 9.56 23.14 -6.80
C LEU A 74 8.24 23.41 -6.07
N ILE A 75 7.10 23.24 -6.76
CA ILE A 75 5.78 23.40 -6.14
C ILE A 75 5.58 22.33 -5.06
N LEU A 76 5.82 21.04 -5.38
CA LEU A 76 5.67 19.95 -4.42
C LEU A 76 6.70 20.03 -3.29
N LEU A 77 7.91 20.48 -3.57
CA LEU A 77 8.92 20.75 -2.54
C LEU A 77 8.37 21.70 -1.47
N VAL A 78 7.76 22.83 -1.86
CA VAL A 78 7.24 23.83 -0.92
C VAL A 78 5.92 23.40 -0.26
N LEU A 79 5.02 22.74 -1.01
CA LEU A 79 3.69 22.41 -0.51
C LEU A 79 3.62 21.08 0.27
N GLU A 80 4.59 20.19 0.08
CA GLU A 80 4.57 18.83 0.63
C GLU A 80 5.87 18.50 1.37
N GLY A 81 7.03 18.73 0.74
CA GLY A 81 8.33 18.41 1.31
C GLY A 81 8.66 19.21 2.58
N ILE A 82 8.65 20.54 2.50
CA ILE A 82 8.98 21.41 3.64
C ILE A 82 8.03 21.20 4.83
N PRO A 83 6.70 21.14 4.65
CA PRO A 83 5.77 20.92 5.77
C PRO A 83 5.98 19.58 6.46
N LEU A 84 6.23 18.50 5.71
CA LEU A 84 6.47 17.18 6.29
C LEU A 84 7.84 17.14 7.01
N LEU A 85 8.88 17.73 6.42
CA LEU A 85 10.20 17.84 7.06
C LEU A 85 10.15 18.57 8.39
N TYR A 86 9.49 19.74 8.42
CA TYR A 86 9.35 20.53 9.65
C TYR A 86 8.60 19.74 10.72
N LEU A 87 7.55 19.02 10.31
CA LEU A 87 6.77 18.18 11.21
C LEU A 87 7.58 17.01 11.79
N GLU A 88 8.40 16.32 10.98
CA GLU A 88 9.30 15.26 11.45
C GLU A 88 10.35 15.77 12.45
N PHE A 89 10.97 16.92 12.16
CA PHE A 89 11.94 17.53 13.07
C PHE A 89 11.32 17.94 14.40
N ALA A 90 10.18 18.64 14.36
CA ALA A 90 9.50 19.10 15.56
C ALA A 90 9.00 17.92 16.42
N ILE A 91 8.41 16.89 15.81
CA ILE A 91 7.91 15.72 16.58
C ILE A 91 9.05 14.89 17.16
N GLY A 92 10.16 14.71 16.43
CA GLY A 92 11.34 13.99 16.91
C GLY A 92 11.97 14.68 18.13
N GLN A 93 12.14 16.01 18.05
CA GLN A 93 12.67 16.82 19.14
C GLN A 93 11.75 16.80 20.36
N ARG A 94 10.43 16.91 20.15
CA ARG A 94 9.41 16.91 21.23
C ARG A 94 9.27 15.57 21.93
N MET A 95 9.32 14.47 21.19
CA MET A 95 9.05 13.14 21.71
C MET A 95 10.28 12.46 22.28
N ARG A 96 11.48 12.92 21.89
CA ARG A 96 12.76 12.36 22.36
C ARG A 96 12.77 10.82 22.20
N LYS A 97 12.25 10.27 21.10
CA LYS A 97 12.19 8.83 20.82
C LYS A 97 12.39 8.60 19.32
N ALA A 98 12.82 7.39 18.93
CA ALA A 98 12.91 7.04 17.51
C ALA A 98 11.51 6.81 16.92
N SER A 99 11.44 6.61 15.60
CA SER A 99 10.17 6.51 14.86
C SER A 99 9.18 5.52 15.51
N VAL A 100 9.57 4.25 15.73
CA VAL A 100 8.67 3.24 16.34
C VAL A 100 8.23 3.63 17.75
N GLY A 101 9.16 4.03 18.62
CA GLY A 101 8.85 4.41 20.00
C GLY A 101 7.99 5.67 20.11
N MET A 102 8.14 6.60 19.17
CA MET A 102 7.35 7.82 19.07
C MET A 102 5.90 7.52 18.67
N TRP A 103 5.69 6.75 17.59
CA TRP A 103 4.35 6.40 17.14
C TRP A 103 3.58 5.58 18.18
N ALA A 104 4.25 4.64 18.87
CA ALA A 104 3.67 3.88 19.97
C ALA A 104 3.25 4.76 21.17
N ALA A 105 3.97 5.87 21.43
CA ALA A 105 3.65 6.80 22.51
C ALA A 105 2.42 7.66 22.17
N ILE A 106 2.34 8.17 20.93
CA ILE A 106 1.18 8.92 20.45
C ILE A 106 -0.06 8.04 20.55
N ASN A 107 -0.04 6.88 19.91
CA ASN A 107 -1.11 5.91 20.02
C ASN A 107 -0.57 4.51 19.70
N PRO A 108 -0.75 3.50 20.58
CA PRO A 108 -0.27 2.14 20.34
C PRO A 108 -0.68 1.55 18.98
N TYR A 109 -1.82 1.95 18.42
CA TYR A 109 -2.28 1.50 17.10
C TYR A 109 -1.45 2.05 15.93
N LEU A 110 -0.71 3.15 16.13
CA LEU A 110 0.13 3.78 15.10
C LEU A 110 1.53 3.19 15.01
N THR A 111 1.88 2.22 15.87
CA THR A 111 3.18 1.55 15.87
C THR A 111 3.55 0.97 14.49
N GLY A 112 2.55 0.60 13.68
CA GLY A 112 2.75 0.13 12.31
C GLY A 112 3.43 1.14 11.38
N ILE A 113 3.25 2.45 11.61
CA ILE A 113 3.92 3.51 10.82
C ILE A 113 5.43 3.43 11.01
N GLY A 114 5.90 3.33 12.26
CA GLY A 114 7.33 3.23 12.53
C GLY A 114 7.95 1.91 12.04
N LEU A 115 7.19 0.80 12.11
CA LEU A 115 7.65 -0.48 11.56
C LEU A 115 7.76 -0.44 10.03
N ALA A 116 6.83 0.26 9.37
CA ALA A 116 6.89 0.50 7.93
C ALA A 116 8.12 1.34 7.55
N SER A 117 8.36 2.47 8.23
CA SER A 117 9.57 3.30 8.03
C SER A 117 10.87 2.50 8.20
N MET A 118 10.94 1.64 9.22
CA MET A 118 12.08 0.75 9.45
C MET A 118 12.26 -0.24 8.30
N GLY A 119 11.18 -0.88 7.83
CA GLY A 119 11.22 -1.82 6.70
C GLY A 119 11.67 -1.19 5.39
N VAL A 120 11.24 0.05 5.13
CA VAL A 120 11.68 0.83 3.97
C VAL A 120 13.16 1.18 4.07
N SER A 121 13.60 1.64 5.25
CA SER A 121 15.02 1.97 5.50
C SER A 121 15.93 0.75 5.33
N VAL A 122 15.51 -0.44 5.78
CA VAL A 122 16.23 -1.70 5.53
C VAL A 122 16.32 -1.95 4.02
N THR A 123 15.18 -1.93 3.32
CA THR A 123 15.12 -2.22 1.88
C THR A 123 16.05 -1.31 1.08
N ILE A 124 16.02 0.00 1.36
CA ILE A 124 16.85 0.98 0.68
C ILE A 124 18.31 0.78 1.02
N SER A 125 18.64 0.54 2.29
CA SER A 125 20.03 0.26 2.72
C SER A 125 20.69 -0.89 1.95
N LEU A 126 19.92 -1.93 1.59
CA LEU A 126 20.46 -3.10 0.90
C LEU A 126 20.98 -2.76 -0.51
N TYR A 127 20.15 -2.14 -1.36
CA TYR A 127 20.54 -1.85 -2.73
C TYR A 127 21.47 -0.63 -2.82
N TYR A 128 21.25 0.39 -1.97
CA TYR A 128 22.06 1.60 -1.98
C TYR A 128 23.53 1.32 -1.60
N ASN A 129 23.78 0.40 -0.65
CA ASN A 129 25.16 0.01 -0.34
C ASN A 129 25.81 -0.81 -1.47
N THR A 130 25.03 -1.52 -2.28
CA THR A 130 25.54 -2.20 -3.48
C THR A 130 26.01 -1.18 -4.52
N ILE A 131 25.28 -0.08 -4.67
CA ILE A 131 25.70 1.04 -5.54
C ILE A 131 27.04 1.62 -5.07
N ILE A 132 27.23 1.78 -3.75
CA ILE A 132 28.52 2.20 -3.18
C ILE A 132 29.62 1.20 -3.53
N ALA A 133 29.34 -0.11 -3.51
CA ALA A 133 30.29 -1.14 -3.93
C ALA A 133 30.71 -0.98 -5.41
N TRP A 134 29.77 -0.66 -6.30
CA TRP A 134 30.08 -0.35 -7.70
C TRP A 134 30.93 0.92 -7.84
N ILE A 135 30.64 1.97 -7.07
CA ILE A 135 31.46 3.18 -7.03
C ILE A 135 32.88 2.87 -6.56
N MET A 136 33.05 2.03 -5.53
CA MET A 136 34.35 1.60 -5.03
C MET A 136 35.12 0.79 -6.09
N TRP A 137 34.44 -0.12 -6.81
CA TRP A 137 35.04 -0.86 -7.92
C TRP A 137 35.63 0.08 -8.97
N TYR A 138 34.88 1.10 -9.40
CA TYR A 138 35.39 2.08 -10.36
C TYR A 138 36.53 2.92 -9.76
N LEU A 139 36.41 3.35 -8.51
CA LEU A 139 37.45 4.12 -7.82
C LEU A 139 38.79 3.37 -7.78
N PHE A 140 38.77 2.07 -7.44
CA PHE A 140 39.99 1.25 -7.43
C PHE A 140 40.60 1.08 -8.83
N ASN A 141 39.76 1.05 -9.87
CA ASN A 141 40.20 0.98 -11.26
C ASN A 141 40.66 2.35 -11.84
N SER A 142 40.43 3.46 -11.14
CA SER A 142 40.83 4.81 -11.60
C SER A 142 42.32 5.13 -11.40
N PHE A 143 43.06 4.36 -10.60
CA PHE A 143 44.48 4.63 -10.27
C PHE A 143 45.47 4.16 -11.36
N GLN A 144 45.06 4.22 -12.63
CA GLN A 144 45.85 3.81 -13.78
C GLN A 144 45.83 4.92 -14.84
N GLN A 145 46.95 5.12 -15.55
CA GLN A 145 47.06 6.21 -16.54
C GLN A 145 46.09 6.01 -17.71
N ASN A 146 45.98 4.78 -18.21
CA ASN A 146 44.98 4.39 -19.18
C ASN A 146 43.80 3.78 -18.42
N LEU A 147 42.67 4.48 -18.42
CA LEU A 147 41.48 3.99 -17.75
C LEU A 147 40.99 2.69 -18.42
N PRO A 148 40.55 1.66 -17.67
CA PRO A 148 40.14 0.38 -18.24
C PRO A 148 38.99 0.46 -19.25
N TRP A 149 38.11 1.46 -19.13
CA TRP A 149 37.00 1.71 -20.05
C TRP A 149 37.35 2.63 -21.24
N SER A 150 38.62 2.99 -21.42
CA SER A 150 39.06 3.90 -22.50
C SER A 150 39.21 3.21 -23.87
N GLN A 151 39.49 1.90 -23.89
CA GLN A 151 39.75 1.14 -25.11
C GLN A 151 39.12 -0.25 -25.04
N CYS A 152 38.72 -0.79 -26.19
CA CYS A 152 38.23 -2.15 -26.28
C CYS A 152 39.37 -3.17 -26.10
N PRO A 153 39.14 -4.27 -25.35
CA PRO A 153 40.10 -5.36 -25.29
C PRO A 153 40.20 -6.05 -26.66
N VAL A 154 41.36 -6.65 -26.91
CA VAL A 154 41.64 -7.42 -28.13
C VAL A 154 41.12 -8.85 -27.96
N ASN A 155 40.64 -9.44 -29.05
CA ASN A 155 40.22 -10.85 -29.10
C ASN A 155 41.35 -11.81 -28.72
N ALA A 156 40.99 -13.05 -28.36
CA ALA A 156 41.95 -14.13 -28.07
C ALA A 156 42.96 -14.37 -29.22
N ASN A 157 42.54 -14.14 -30.47
CA ASN A 157 43.38 -14.30 -31.67
C ASN A 157 44.27 -13.07 -31.96
N LEU A 158 44.19 -12.01 -31.16
CA LEU A 158 44.95 -10.75 -31.32
C LEU A 158 44.75 -10.03 -32.67
N THR A 159 43.71 -10.36 -33.42
CA THR A 159 43.45 -9.82 -34.77
C THR A 159 42.57 -8.57 -34.79
N GLY A 160 41.82 -8.31 -33.73
CA GLY A 160 40.87 -7.19 -33.67
C GLY A 160 40.21 -7.07 -32.30
N ALA A 161 39.39 -6.03 -32.12
CA ALA A 161 38.63 -5.81 -30.90
C ALA A 161 37.55 -6.89 -30.68
N VAL A 162 37.21 -7.14 -29.41
CA VAL A 162 36.07 -8.00 -29.06
C VAL A 162 34.80 -7.55 -29.76
N SER A 163 34.11 -8.49 -30.42
CA SER A 163 32.96 -8.19 -31.29
C SER A 163 31.84 -7.45 -30.56
N GLU A 164 31.55 -7.84 -29.31
CA GLU A 164 30.59 -7.17 -28.42
C GLU A 164 31.01 -5.71 -28.13
N CYS A 165 32.30 -5.46 -27.88
CA CYS A 165 32.84 -4.12 -27.63
C CYS A 165 32.85 -3.25 -28.90
N ALA A 166 33.20 -3.84 -30.05
CA ALA A 166 33.27 -3.13 -31.33
C ALA A 166 31.89 -2.69 -31.85
N ARG A 167 30.83 -3.47 -31.58
CA ARG A 167 29.45 -3.15 -31.95
C ARG A 167 28.77 -2.17 -30.98
N SER A 168 29.28 -2.04 -29.75
CA SER A 168 28.75 -1.15 -28.71
C SER A 168 29.71 0.00 -28.41
N SER A 169 30.19 0.13 -27.19
CA SER A 169 31.26 1.06 -26.81
C SER A 169 32.19 0.41 -25.78
N SER A 170 33.42 0.94 -25.66
CA SER A 170 34.37 0.47 -24.64
C SER A 170 33.85 0.64 -23.22
N VAL A 171 33.00 1.63 -22.99
CA VAL A 171 32.42 1.94 -21.68
C VAL A 171 31.25 1.02 -21.38
N ASP A 172 30.36 0.76 -22.34
CA ASP A 172 29.26 -0.20 -22.20
C ASP A 172 29.81 -1.60 -21.93
N TYR A 173 30.85 -2.01 -22.66
CA TYR A 173 31.52 -3.29 -22.45
C TYR A 173 32.14 -3.39 -21.05
N PHE A 174 32.78 -2.33 -20.56
CA PHE A 174 33.34 -2.31 -19.21
C PHE A 174 32.25 -2.44 -18.12
N TRP A 175 31.10 -1.79 -18.31
CA TRP A 175 29.98 -1.88 -17.36
C TRP A 175 29.29 -3.24 -17.40
N TYR A 176 28.75 -3.64 -18.56
CA TYR A 176 27.92 -4.84 -18.67
C TYR A 176 28.72 -6.14 -18.62
N ARG A 177 29.92 -6.19 -19.22
CA ARG A 177 30.71 -7.43 -19.31
C ARG A 177 31.80 -7.53 -18.24
N GLN A 178 32.61 -6.50 -18.04
CA GLN A 178 33.73 -6.58 -17.09
C GLN A 178 33.33 -6.33 -15.63
N THR A 179 32.43 -5.39 -15.37
CA THR A 179 32.00 -5.04 -14.02
C THR A 179 30.90 -5.97 -13.54
N LEU A 180 29.76 -5.99 -14.23
CA LEU A 180 28.58 -6.75 -13.81
C LEU A 180 28.61 -8.21 -14.25
N ASN A 181 29.26 -8.49 -15.39
CA ASN A 181 29.15 -9.78 -16.09
C ASN A 181 27.69 -10.24 -16.20
N ILE A 182 26.88 -9.38 -16.83
CA ILE A 182 25.42 -9.45 -16.80
C ILE A 182 24.88 -10.65 -17.61
N THR A 183 23.83 -11.27 -17.09
CA THR A 183 23.07 -12.33 -17.76
C THR A 183 22.01 -11.74 -18.71
N PRO A 184 21.58 -12.48 -19.76
CA PRO A 184 20.57 -12.00 -20.70
C PRO A 184 19.14 -11.98 -20.12
N ASP A 185 18.92 -12.64 -18.98
CA ASP A 185 17.62 -12.73 -18.30
C ASP A 185 17.77 -12.67 -16.77
N ILE A 186 16.76 -12.12 -16.09
CA ILE A 186 16.69 -12.08 -14.62
C ILE A 186 16.60 -13.47 -13.98
N GLN A 187 16.09 -14.47 -14.70
CA GLN A 187 15.96 -15.84 -14.19
C GLN A 187 17.30 -16.58 -14.12
N GLU A 188 18.32 -16.10 -14.83
CA GLU A 188 19.65 -16.68 -14.82
C GLU A 188 20.52 -15.97 -13.78
N ASP A 189 20.94 -16.69 -12.74
CA ASP A 189 21.69 -16.08 -11.62
C ASP A 189 23.09 -15.59 -12.04
N GLY A 190 23.75 -16.23 -13.00
CA GLY A 190 25.10 -15.85 -13.46
C GLY A 190 26.22 -16.03 -12.42
N GLY A 191 25.92 -16.55 -11.23
CA GLY A 191 26.86 -16.75 -10.13
C GLY A 191 27.28 -15.45 -9.41
N LEU A 192 28.05 -15.59 -8.33
CA LEU A 192 28.58 -14.44 -7.57
C LEU A 192 29.84 -13.87 -8.23
N GLN A 193 29.82 -12.58 -8.55
CA GLN A 193 30.99 -11.89 -9.12
C GLN A 193 32.00 -11.52 -8.02
N TRP A 194 33.13 -12.22 -7.95
CA TRP A 194 34.11 -12.10 -6.85
C TRP A 194 34.68 -10.69 -6.65
N GLY A 195 34.96 -9.95 -7.73
CA GLY A 195 35.48 -8.58 -7.65
C GLY A 195 34.50 -7.62 -6.97
N LEU A 196 33.23 -7.72 -7.34
CA LEU A 196 32.15 -6.95 -6.73
C LEU A 196 31.84 -7.40 -5.30
N LEU A 197 31.95 -8.71 -5.01
CA LEU A 197 31.77 -9.25 -3.66
C LEU A 197 32.77 -8.62 -2.67
N LEU A 198 34.04 -8.50 -3.06
CA LEU A 198 35.06 -7.86 -2.23
C LEU A 198 34.73 -6.38 -1.99
N CYS A 199 34.30 -5.66 -3.03
CA CYS A 199 33.90 -4.26 -2.92
C CYS A 199 32.66 -4.09 -2.02
N HIS A 200 31.70 -5.01 -2.08
CA HIS A 200 30.49 -4.97 -1.24
C HIS A 200 30.79 -5.20 0.24
N VAL A 201 31.61 -6.21 0.53
CA VAL A 201 32.07 -6.46 1.91
C VAL A 201 32.87 -5.26 2.42
N CYS A 202 33.71 -4.66 1.56
CA CYS A 202 34.46 -3.45 1.91
C CYS A 202 33.54 -2.26 2.17
N ALA A 203 32.51 -2.03 1.34
CA ALA A 203 31.53 -0.96 1.52
C ALA A 203 30.79 -1.10 2.87
N TRP A 204 30.31 -2.31 3.20
CA TRP A 204 29.68 -2.59 4.50
C TRP A 204 30.65 -2.43 5.67
N ALA A 205 31.91 -2.82 5.51
CA ALA A 205 32.93 -2.64 6.54
C ALA A 205 33.22 -1.15 6.82
N VAL A 206 33.36 -0.33 5.78
CA VAL A 206 33.55 1.12 5.94
C VAL A 206 32.33 1.77 6.59
N LEU A 207 31.13 1.39 6.15
CA LEU A 207 29.88 1.87 6.76
C LEU A 207 29.83 1.52 8.26
N TYR A 208 30.13 0.26 8.61
CA TYR A 208 30.19 -0.19 10.00
C TYR A 208 31.17 0.64 10.84
N LEU A 209 32.37 0.90 10.33
CA LEU A 209 33.39 1.69 11.04
C LEU A 209 32.91 3.13 11.30
N CYS A 210 32.19 3.74 10.37
CA CYS A 210 31.67 5.09 10.53
C CYS A 210 30.52 5.17 11.56
N VAL A 211 29.68 4.14 11.65
CA VAL A 211 28.47 4.13 12.50
C VAL A 211 28.62 3.33 13.79
N ILE A 212 29.81 2.81 14.09
CA ILE A 212 30.04 1.83 15.17
C ILE A 212 29.51 2.28 16.55
N ARG A 213 29.61 3.56 16.89
CA ARG A 213 29.09 4.14 18.14
C ARG A 213 27.89 5.08 17.92
N GLY A 214 27.23 5.00 16.75
CA GLY A 214 26.13 5.88 16.39
C GLY A 214 26.59 7.32 16.12
N ILE A 215 25.84 8.30 16.63
CA ILE A 215 26.05 9.71 16.28
C ILE A 215 27.42 10.28 16.68
N GLU A 216 28.10 9.71 17.68
CA GLU A 216 29.43 10.14 18.12
C GLU A 216 30.50 9.95 17.04
N THR A 217 30.45 8.81 16.33
CA THR A 217 31.38 8.51 15.23
C THR A 217 30.87 9.05 13.90
N THR A 218 29.57 8.89 13.63
CA THR A 218 28.92 9.40 12.41
C THR A 218 29.11 10.91 12.29
N GLY A 219 28.94 11.64 13.39
CA GLY A 219 29.09 13.09 13.44
C GLY A 219 30.50 13.59 13.10
N LYS A 220 31.54 12.77 13.26
CA LYS A 220 32.90 13.12 12.80
C LYS A 220 33.11 12.78 11.33
N ALA A 221 32.55 11.67 10.86
CA ALA A 221 32.63 11.27 9.45
C ALA A 221 31.93 12.28 8.53
N VAL A 222 30.77 12.82 8.93
CA VAL A 222 29.96 13.75 8.11
C VAL A 222 30.68 15.05 7.74
N TYR A 223 31.65 15.50 8.54
CA TYR A 223 32.42 16.69 8.18
C TYR A 223 33.17 16.52 6.86
N VAL A 224 33.64 15.31 6.57
CA VAL A 224 34.31 15.01 5.30
C VAL A 224 33.28 14.60 4.25
N THR A 225 32.39 13.65 4.59
CA THR A 225 31.48 13.06 3.59
C THR A 225 30.44 14.05 3.07
N SER A 226 30.02 15.04 3.87
CA SER A 226 29.04 16.05 3.43
C SER A 226 29.69 17.28 2.77
N THR A 227 30.96 17.62 3.08
CA THR A 227 31.60 18.83 2.53
C THR A 227 32.36 18.59 1.24
N LEU A 228 33.07 17.45 1.13
CA LEU A 228 33.87 17.11 -0.04
C LEU A 228 33.05 17.09 -1.34
N PRO A 229 31.81 16.58 -1.36
CA PRO A 229 31.01 16.60 -2.58
C PRO A 229 30.74 18.00 -3.13
N TYR A 230 30.51 19.00 -2.28
CA TYR A 230 30.29 20.39 -2.74
C TYR A 230 31.55 20.99 -3.36
N VAL A 231 32.72 20.70 -2.78
CA VAL A 231 34.01 21.13 -3.34
C VAL A 231 34.21 20.50 -4.72
N VAL A 232 34.00 19.19 -4.83
CA VAL A 232 34.18 18.46 -6.09
C VAL A 232 33.16 18.91 -7.15
N LEU A 233 31.88 19.08 -6.81
CA LEU A 233 30.86 19.61 -7.72
C LEU A 233 31.24 21.01 -8.24
N THR A 234 31.81 21.87 -7.40
CA THR A 234 32.28 23.20 -7.82
C THR A 234 33.44 23.11 -8.80
N VAL A 235 34.39 22.21 -8.56
CA VAL A 235 35.50 21.95 -9.49
C VAL A 235 34.98 21.41 -10.83
N PHE A 236 34.01 20.50 -10.80
CA PHE A 236 33.36 19.99 -12.01
C PHE A 236 32.52 21.04 -12.74
N LEU A 237 31.90 21.98 -12.04
CA LEU A 237 31.19 23.09 -12.67
C LEU A 237 32.14 23.97 -13.48
N ILE A 238 33.23 24.41 -12.86
CA ILE A 238 34.25 25.24 -13.51
C ILE A 238 34.80 24.49 -14.72
N ARG A 239 35.14 23.20 -14.55
CA ARG A 239 35.63 22.39 -15.66
C ARG A 239 34.58 22.22 -16.76
N GLY A 240 33.35 21.86 -16.41
CA GLY A 240 32.25 21.62 -17.33
C GLY A 240 31.94 22.83 -18.21
N LEU A 241 31.93 24.03 -17.61
CA LEU A 241 31.69 25.28 -18.35
C LEU A 241 32.82 25.61 -19.34
N THR A 242 34.07 25.17 -19.09
CA THR A 242 35.18 25.35 -20.04
C THR A 242 35.18 24.37 -21.22
N LEU A 243 34.33 23.34 -21.20
CA LEU A 243 34.26 22.35 -22.28
C LEU A 243 33.42 22.85 -23.45
N LYS A 244 33.80 22.45 -24.68
CA LYS A 244 33.08 22.80 -25.91
C LYS A 244 31.64 22.28 -25.86
N GLY A 245 30.66 23.14 -26.16
CA GLY A 245 29.25 22.74 -26.25
C GLY A 245 28.54 22.54 -24.91
N SER A 246 29.16 22.91 -23.79
CA SER A 246 28.56 22.82 -22.45
C SER A 246 27.27 23.64 -22.30
N LEU A 247 27.22 24.83 -22.91
CA LEU A 247 26.04 25.71 -22.89
C LEU A 247 24.82 25.11 -23.61
N ASN A 248 25.02 24.25 -24.61
CA ASN A 248 23.91 23.58 -25.32
C ASN A 248 23.15 22.64 -24.37
N GLY A 249 23.88 21.91 -23.53
CA GLY A 249 23.26 21.04 -22.51
C GLY A 249 22.52 21.82 -21.43
N ILE A 250 23.09 22.93 -20.96
CA ILE A 250 22.42 23.82 -19.99
C ILE A 250 21.16 24.46 -20.59
N SER A 251 21.24 24.92 -21.85
CA SER A 251 20.08 25.46 -22.56
C SER A 251 18.98 24.41 -22.68
N PHE A 252 19.33 23.15 -22.97
CA PHE A 252 18.38 22.05 -23.05
C PHE A 252 17.72 21.76 -21.69
N LEU A 253 18.47 21.82 -20.58
CA LEU A 253 17.91 21.68 -19.22
C LEU A 253 16.86 22.75 -18.90
N PHE A 254 17.07 24.00 -19.29
CA PHE A 254 16.17 25.11 -18.93
C PHE A 254 15.11 25.45 -19.98
N THR A 255 15.04 24.72 -21.09
CA THR A 255 13.98 24.90 -22.10
C THR A 255 12.77 24.05 -21.71
N PRO A 256 11.62 24.65 -21.32
CA PRO A 256 10.48 23.88 -20.84
C PRO A 256 9.58 23.39 -21.97
N GLU A 257 9.25 22.11 -21.99
CA GLU A 257 8.22 21.53 -22.84
C GLU A 257 6.87 21.46 -22.09
N LEU A 258 6.01 22.46 -22.28
CA LEU A 258 4.79 22.65 -21.48
C LEU A 258 3.73 21.54 -21.67
N SER A 259 3.77 20.79 -22.76
CA SER A 259 2.90 19.62 -23.00
C SER A 259 3.10 18.53 -21.95
N GLU A 260 4.30 18.40 -21.37
CA GLU A 260 4.60 17.38 -20.35
C GLU A 260 3.92 17.66 -19.00
N LEU A 261 3.56 18.91 -18.70
CA LEU A 261 2.87 19.29 -17.46
C LEU A 261 1.43 18.77 -17.39
N ALA A 262 0.83 18.43 -18.53
CA ALA A 262 -0.51 17.86 -18.60
C ALA A 262 -0.53 16.36 -18.23
N LYS A 263 0.63 15.69 -18.21
CA LYS A 263 0.71 14.25 -17.93
C LYS A 263 0.72 13.99 -16.41
N PRO A 264 -0.15 13.10 -15.88
CA PRO A 264 -0.15 12.75 -14.45
C PRO A 264 1.15 12.10 -13.96
N SER A 265 1.86 11.38 -14.84
CA SER A 265 3.15 10.75 -14.53
C SER A 265 4.22 11.76 -14.10
N THR A 266 4.23 12.95 -14.72
CA THR A 266 5.18 14.03 -14.42
C THR A 266 5.05 14.49 -12.97
N TRP A 267 3.81 14.68 -12.51
CA TRP A 267 3.52 15.10 -11.13
C TRP A 267 3.79 14.00 -10.11
N LEU A 268 3.52 12.75 -10.47
CA LEU A 268 3.82 11.59 -9.63
C LEU A 268 5.32 11.44 -9.41
N ASP A 269 6.11 11.45 -10.49
CA ASP A 269 7.56 11.26 -10.40
C ASP A 269 8.22 12.46 -9.70
N ALA A 270 7.69 13.69 -9.89
CA ALA A 270 8.11 14.86 -9.14
C ALA A 270 7.82 14.74 -7.64
N GLY A 271 6.63 14.29 -7.26
CA GLY A 271 6.26 14.06 -5.87
C GLY A 271 7.12 12.99 -5.21
N ALA A 272 7.24 11.82 -5.84
CA ALA A 272 8.09 10.75 -5.35
C ALA A 272 9.56 11.21 -5.21
N GLN A 273 10.07 12.02 -6.14
CA GLN A 273 11.41 12.59 -6.06
C GLN A 273 11.57 13.53 -4.85
N VAL A 274 10.54 14.28 -4.45
CA VAL A 274 10.58 15.11 -3.22
C VAL A 274 10.74 14.22 -1.99
N PHE A 275 9.98 13.12 -1.86
CA PHE A 275 10.14 12.18 -0.72
C PHE A 275 11.54 11.59 -0.67
N TYR A 276 12.04 11.10 -1.80
CA TYR A 276 13.38 10.53 -1.88
C TYR A 276 14.48 11.56 -1.63
N SER A 277 14.34 12.78 -2.15
CA SER A 277 15.36 13.83 -2.01
C SER A 277 15.43 14.41 -0.59
N PHE A 278 14.33 14.41 0.15
CA PHE A 278 14.37 14.82 1.56
C PHE A 278 14.57 13.66 2.53
N SER A 279 14.53 12.41 2.04
CA SER A 279 14.51 11.21 2.89
C SER A 279 13.39 11.24 3.94
N LEU A 280 12.19 11.69 3.53
CA LEU A 280 10.99 11.78 4.37
C LEU A 280 10.32 10.42 4.52
N ALA A 281 9.70 10.15 5.67
CA ALA A 281 9.05 8.90 6.02
C ALA A 281 9.99 7.68 6.23
N PHE A 282 11.32 7.91 6.27
CA PHE A 282 12.32 6.89 6.58
C PHE A 282 12.49 6.67 8.09
N GLY A 283 12.19 7.68 8.90
CA GLY A 283 12.38 7.66 10.37
C GLY A 283 13.80 8.02 10.85
N GLY A 284 14.77 8.18 9.94
CA GLY A 284 16.13 8.64 10.25
C GLY A 284 16.17 10.09 10.76
N LEU A 285 15.44 11.01 10.10
CA LEU A 285 15.38 12.42 10.50
C LEU A 285 14.72 12.63 11.87
N ILE A 286 13.65 11.89 12.17
CA ILE A 286 13.02 11.85 13.50
C ILE A 286 14.05 11.45 14.57
N SER A 287 14.87 10.43 14.27
CA SER A 287 15.89 9.92 15.18
C SER A 287 17.00 10.96 15.40
N PHE A 288 17.52 11.58 14.33
CA PHE A 288 18.53 12.65 14.44
C PHE A 288 18.04 13.87 15.21
N SER A 289 16.78 14.29 15.00
CA SER A 289 16.19 15.43 15.72
C SER A 289 15.96 15.12 17.20
N SER A 290 15.72 13.85 17.57
CA SER A 290 15.50 13.44 18.97
C SER A 290 16.72 13.67 19.89
N TYR A 291 17.92 13.77 19.31
CA TYR A 291 19.16 14.04 20.03
C TYR A 291 19.41 15.53 20.28
N ASN A 292 18.69 16.44 19.60
CA ASN A 292 18.81 17.88 19.83
C ASN A 292 18.24 18.31 21.18
N SER A 293 18.75 19.42 21.72
CA SER A 293 18.13 20.10 22.87
C SER A 293 16.65 20.42 22.61
N VAL A 294 15.83 20.40 23.66
CA VAL A 294 14.39 20.69 23.58
C VAL A 294 14.11 22.10 23.06
N PHE A 295 14.97 23.07 23.35
CA PHE A 295 14.81 24.48 22.97
C PHE A 295 15.50 24.84 21.66
N ASN A 296 15.90 23.85 20.86
CA ASN A 296 16.50 24.08 19.56
C ASN A 296 15.46 24.58 18.53
N ASN A 297 15.86 25.51 17.66
CA ASN A 297 14.99 26.07 16.62
C ASN A 297 14.83 25.13 15.41
N CYS A 298 13.89 24.18 15.52
CA CYS A 298 13.60 23.21 14.47
C CYS A 298 12.92 23.83 13.22
N GLU A 299 12.25 25.00 13.33
CA GLU A 299 11.64 25.69 12.18
C GLU A 299 12.71 26.21 11.23
N GLN A 300 13.72 26.90 11.78
CA GLN A 300 14.84 27.42 10.99
C GLN A 300 15.63 26.28 10.35
N ASP A 301 15.87 25.18 11.08
CA ASP A 301 16.58 24.01 10.56
C ASP A 301 15.88 23.43 9.32
N ALA A 302 14.56 23.21 9.41
CA ALA A 302 13.76 22.66 8.34
C ALA A 302 13.82 23.52 7.07
N VAL A 303 13.68 24.84 7.22
CA VAL A 303 13.70 25.78 6.08
C VAL A 303 15.11 25.84 5.45
N VAL A 304 16.16 25.96 6.27
CA VAL A 304 17.55 26.04 5.77
C VAL A 304 17.95 24.76 5.02
N ILE A 305 17.67 23.58 5.60
CA ILE A 305 17.97 22.29 4.95
C ILE A 305 17.20 22.16 3.64
N SER A 306 15.95 22.62 3.59
CA SER A 306 15.14 22.59 2.37
C SER A 306 15.65 23.48 1.26
N ILE A 307 16.10 24.69 1.59
CA ILE A 307 16.72 25.60 0.61
C ILE A 307 18.02 24.99 0.09
N ILE A 308 18.85 24.43 0.97
CA ILE A 308 20.11 23.78 0.57
C ILE A 308 19.81 22.59 -0.35
N ASN A 309 18.86 21.72 -0.02
CA ASN A 309 18.53 20.55 -0.84
C ASN A 309 17.98 20.94 -2.23
N GLY A 310 17.04 21.89 -2.28
CA GLY A 310 16.48 22.41 -3.52
C GLY A 310 17.54 23.06 -4.41
N PHE A 311 18.39 23.92 -3.82
CA PHE A 311 19.52 24.54 -4.53
C PHE A 311 20.51 23.48 -5.03
N THR A 312 20.86 22.51 -4.19
CA THR A 312 21.83 21.46 -4.54
C THR A 312 21.33 20.59 -5.69
N SER A 313 20.03 20.29 -5.76
CA SER A 313 19.43 19.53 -6.86
C SER A 313 19.59 20.26 -8.21
N VAL A 314 19.29 21.56 -8.25
CA VAL A 314 19.45 22.39 -9.46
C VAL A 314 20.93 22.59 -9.81
N TYR A 315 21.76 22.77 -8.78
CA TYR A 315 23.20 22.93 -8.93
C TYR A 315 23.85 21.67 -9.52
N ALA A 316 23.54 20.49 -8.97
CA ALA A 316 23.99 19.22 -9.49
C ALA A 316 23.49 19.01 -10.92
N ALA A 317 22.20 19.25 -11.21
CA ALA A 317 21.69 19.16 -12.59
C ALA A 317 22.46 20.07 -13.56
N THR A 318 22.79 21.30 -13.17
CA THR A 318 23.56 22.21 -14.01
C THR A 318 24.95 21.67 -14.33
N VAL A 319 25.66 21.13 -13.33
CA VAL A 319 26.97 20.46 -13.53
C VAL A 319 26.81 19.29 -14.49
N ILE A 320 25.78 18.46 -14.27
CA ILE A 320 25.58 17.24 -15.04
C ILE A 320 25.29 17.54 -16.51
N TYR A 321 24.38 18.48 -16.77
CA TYR A 321 24.00 18.86 -18.12
C TYR A 321 25.12 19.60 -18.87
N SER A 322 26.04 20.28 -18.18
CA SER A 322 27.24 20.85 -18.82
C SER A 322 28.13 19.77 -19.44
N ILE A 323 28.23 18.60 -18.79
CA ILE A 323 29.04 17.46 -19.26
C ILE A 323 28.29 16.66 -20.32
N ILE A 324 26.97 16.49 -20.18
CA ILE A 324 26.12 15.90 -21.23
C ILE A 324 26.20 16.74 -22.51
N GLY A 325 26.16 18.07 -22.42
CA GLY A 325 26.31 18.98 -23.55
C GLY A 325 27.64 18.80 -24.29
N PHE A 326 28.74 18.67 -23.54
CA PHE A 326 30.06 18.34 -24.10
C PHE A 326 30.06 16.98 -24.82
N ARG A 327 29.52 15.94 -24.19
CA ARG A 327 29.43 14.59 -24.79
C ARG A 327 28.62 14.60 -26.07
N ALA A 328 27.44 15.21 -26.06
CA ALA A 328 26.55 15.29 -27.22
C ALA A 328 27.21 16.07 -28.38
N THR A 329 27.88 17.17 -28.07
CA THR A 329 28.61 17.96 -29.08
C THR A 329 29.77 17.16 -29.67
N ASN A 330 30.50 16.40 -28.86
CA ASN A 330 31.57 15.54 -29.35
C ASN A 330 31.06 14.38 -30.22
N ARG A 331 29.92 13.77 -29.88
CA ARG A 331 29.26 12.75 -30.72
C ARG A 331 28.75 13.34 -32.03
N TYR A 332 28.16 14.53 -31.98
CA TYR A 332 27.73 15.26 -33.17
C TYR A 332 28.91 15.54 -34.12
N ASP A 333 30.02 16.07 -33.59
CA ASP A 333 31.22 16.34 -34.38
C ASP A 333 31.79 15.06 -35.01
N LEU A 334 31.85 13.94 -34.26
CA LEU A 334 32.33 12.65 -34.78
C LEU A 334 31.42 12.07 -35.88
N CYS A 335 30.10 12.12 -35.68
CA CYS A 335 29.12 11.69 -36.68
C CYS A 335 29.28 12.48 -37.98
N LEU A 336 29.36 13.81 -37.86
CA LEU A 336 29.47 14.71 -39.00
C LEU A 336 30.81 14.53 -39.73
N SER A 337 31.92 14.40 -39.01
CA SER A 337 33.24 14.09 -39.59
C SER A 337 33.26 12.74 -40.30
N GLY A 338 32.54 11.73 -39.79
CA GLY A 338 32.38 10.43 -40.45
C GLY A 338 31.66 10.54 -41.80
N ASN A 339 30.55 11.28 -41.84
CA ASN A 339 29.83 11.55 -43.09
C ASN A 339 30.68 12.35 -44.09
N ILE A 340 31.40 13.37 -43.60
CA ILE A 340 32.32 14.16 -44.43
C ILE A 340 33.38 13.23 -45.04
N LEU A 341 34.01 12.37 -44.24
CA LEU A 341 35.03 11.44 -44.73
C LEU A 341 34.46 10.45 -45.77
N ALA A 342 33.25 9.95 -45.56
CA ALA A 342 32.56 9.09 -46.52
C ALA A 342 32.34 9.81 -47.87
N LEU A 343 31.93 11.09 -47.83
CA LEU A 343 31.78 11.91 -49.03
C LEU A 343 33.11 12.22 -49.72
N LEU A 344 34.14 12.59 -48.95
CA LEU A 344 35.49 12.84 -49.49
C LEU A 344 36.02 11.60 -50.22
N ASN A 345 35.85 10.41 -49.64
CA ASN A 345 36.29 9.15 -50.24
C ASN A 345 35.46 8.76 -51.47
N ALA A 346 34.14 8.99 -51.45
CA ALA A 346 33.27 8.62 -52.56
C ALA A 346 33.44 9.52 -53.79
N PHE A 347 33.69 10.81 -53.57
CA PHE A 347 33.82 11.81 -54.64
C PHE A 347 35.28 12.22 -54.91
N ASN A 348 36.27 11.63 -54.23
CA ASN A 348 37.70 11.97 -54.31
C ASN A 348 37.97 13.48 -54.17
N ILE A 349 37.29 14.12 -53.22
CA ILE A 349 37.45 15.54 -52.90
C ILE A 349 38.63 15.71 -51.94
N ALA A 350 39.38 16.80 -52.07
CA ALA A 350 40.52 17.08 -51.19
C ALA A 350 40.07 17.35 -49.74
N GLU A 351 40.87 16.89 -48.77
CA GLU A 351 40.65 17.18 -47.35
C GLU A 351 40.62 18.70 -47.10
N GLY A 352 39.57 19.18 -46.43
CA GLY A 352 39.39 20.60 -46.09
C GLY A 352 38.44 21.38 -46.99
N GLU A 353 38.00 20.86 -48.13
CA GLU A 353 36.95 21.51 -48.95
C GLU A 353 35.55 21.38 -48.33
N ILE A 354 35.23 20.21 -47.78
CA ILE A 354 34.00 19.98 -47.01
C ILE A 354 34.32 20.19 -45.53
N THR A 355 33.73 21.22 -44.96
CA THR A 355 33.82 21.60 -43.55
C THR A 355 32.47 21.39 -42.87
N THR A 356 32.45 21.44 -41.54
CA THR A 356 31.21 21.33 -40.76
C THR A 356 30.21 22.45 -41.06
N GLY A 357 30.67 23.60 -41.57
CA GLY A 357 29.83 24.76 -41.88
C GLY A 357 29.15 24.71 -43.24
N ASN A 358 29.76 24.05 -44.24
CA ASN A 358 29.23 23.97 -45.61
C ASN A 358 28.67 22.57 -45.96
N TYR A 359 28.75 21.60 -45.03
CA TYR A 359 28.29 20.22 -45.24
C TYR A 359 26.88 20.12 -45.82
N THR A 360 25.89 20.83 -45.25
CA THR A 360 24.49 20.72 -45.68
C THR A 360 24.29 21.22 -47.10
N GLU A 361 24.95 22.32 -47.47
CA GLU A 361 24.88 22.90 -48.80
C GLU A 361 25.56 21.99 -49.83
N VAL A 362 26.74 21.47 -49.50
CA VAL A 362 27.49 20.54 -50.37
C VAL A 362 26.74 19.22 -50.53
N LEU A 363 26.17 18.67 -49.45
CA LEU A 363 25.37 17.46 -49.51
C LEU A 363 24.15 17.65 -50.42
N GLN A 364 23.47 18.79 -50.32
CA GLN A 364 22.35 19.11 -51.19
C GLN A 364 22.78 19.23 -52.65
N TYR A 365 23.92 19.88 -52.93
CA TYR A 365 24.50 19.98 -54.27
C TYR A 365 24.91 18.63 -54.86
N LEU A 366 25.54 17.76 -54.07
CA LEU A 366 25.94 16.42 -54.52
C LEU A 366 24.72 15.52 -54.74
N ASN A 367 23.68 15.67 -53.90
CA ASN A 367 22.44 14.91 -54.06
C ASN A 367 21.66 15.31 -55.31
N THR A 368 21.70 16.58 -55.72
CA THR A 368 21.09 17.02 -57.00
C THR A 368 21.92 16.61 -58.22
N THR A 369 23.25 16.54 -58.10
CA THR A 369 24.14 16.24 -59.23
C THR A 369 24.31 14.74 -59.45
N ASN A 370 24.44 13.95 -58.38
CA ASN A 370 24.73 12.51 -58.40
C ASN A 370 23.90 11.74 -57.35
N PRO A 371 22.58 11.61 -57.52
CA PRO A 371 21.69 10.99 -56.53
C PRO A 371 21.99 9.49 -56.31
N ASP A 372 22.38 8.76 -57.35
CA ASP A 372 22.63 7.32 -57.27
C ASP A 372 23.81 6.99 -56.37
N THR A 373 24.90 7.77 -56.43
CA THR A 373 26.09 7.58 -55.57
C THR A 373 25.79 7.92 -54.11
N ILE A 374 24.98 8.96 -53.87
CA ILE A 374 24.57 9.32 -52.51
C ILE A 374 23.69 8.24 -51.88
N GLN A 375 22.79 7.61 -52.65
CA GLN A 375 21.96 6.50 -52.13
C GLN A 375 22.77 5.24 -51.79
N THR A 376 23.93 5.04 -52.42
CA THR A 376 24.84 3.93 -52.05
C THR A 376 25.67 4.20 -50.81
N LEU A 377 25.74 5.46 -50.35
CA LEU A 377 26.48 5.84 -49.16
C LEU A 377 25.57 5.73 -47.93
N ASP A 378 26.00 4.96 -46.94
CA ASP A 378 25.32 4.84 -45.64
C ASP A 378 25.63 6.05 -44.75
N LEU A 379 25.08 7.22 -45.11
CA LEU A 379 25.25 8.46 -44.35
C LEU A 379 24.37 8.46 -43.09
N GLN A 380 24.98 8.74 -41.94
CA GLN A 380 24.26 8.77 -40.67
C GLN A 380 23.51 10.09 -40.46
N SER A 381 22.33 10.05 -39.85
CA SER A 381 21.59 11.25 -39.47
C SER A 381 22.15 11.86 -38.19
N CYS A 382 22.97 12.92 -38.31
CA CYS A 382 23.59 13.61 -37.18
C CYS A 382 22.70 14.76 -36.68
N ASP A 383 21.94 14.54 -35.60
CA ASP A 383 21.14 15.59 -34.95
C ASP A 383 21.56 15.78 -33.48
N LEU A 384 21.90 17.02 -33.12
CA LEU A 384 22.35 17.36 -31.77
C LEU A 384 21.23 17.17 -30.72
N LYS A 385 19.97 17.47 -31.07
CA LYS A 385 18.85 17.33 -30.13
C LYS A 385 18.63 15.86 -29.76
N THR A 386 18.75 14.97 -30.74
CA THR A 386 18.70 13.52 -30.53
C THR A 386 19.78 13.07 -29.55
N PHE A 387 21.05 13.43 -29.76
CA PHE A 387 22.14 13.09 -28.83
C PHE A 387 22.01 13.71 -27.43
N LEU A 388 21.37 14.88 -27.30
CA LEU A 388 21.02 15.49 -26.01
C LEU A 388 19.85 14.78 -25.32
N SER A 389 18.97 14.13 -26.08
CA SER A 389 17.81 13.37 -25.56
C SER A 389 18.12 11.92 -25.23
N GLU A 390 19.26 11.39 -25.67
CA GLU A 390 19.79 10.06 -25.33
C GLU A 390 20.25 10.01 -23.86
N GLY A 391 19.27 10.06 -22.97
CA GLY A 391 19.42 9.86 -21.54
C GLY A 391 19.53 8.39 -21.18
N VAL A 392 20.42 8.07 -20.23
CA VAL A 392 20.50 6.74 -19.63
C VAL A 392 19.94 6.80 -18.22
N GLU A 393 18.98 5.93 -17.93
CA GLU A 393 18.30 5.84 -16.65
C GLU A 393 19.23 5.31 -15.54
N GLY A 394 19.10 5.89 -14.35
CA GLY A 394 19.71 5.38 -13.13
C GLY A 394 21.24 5.30 -13.18
N THR A 395 21.77 4.09 -13.00
CA THR A 395 23.20 3.80 -12.85
C THR A 395 24.00 4.11 -14.11
N GLY A 396 23.39 4.01 -15.29
CA GLY A 396 24.07 4.27 -16.56
C GLY A 396 24.52 5.72 -16.73
N LEU A 397 23.89 6.69 -16.05
CA LEU A 397 24.36 8.07 -16.10
C LEU A 397 25.78 8.18 -15.52
N ALA A 398 26.02 7.66 -14.31
CA ALA A 398 27.34 7.76 -13.68
C ALA A 398 28.38 6.80 -14.29
N PHE A 399 27.99 5.56 -14.59
CA PHE A 399 28.95 4.52 -14.99
C PHE A 399 29.22 4.46 -16.50
N ILE A 400 28.35 5.05 -17.33
CA ILE A 400 28.48 5.08 -18.78
C ILE A 400 28.67 6.50 -19.30
N VAL A 401 27.71 7.40 -19.06
CA VAL A 401 27.71 8.74 -19.66
C VAL A 401 28.88 9.58 -19.14
N PHE A 402 29.10 9.56 -17.82
CA PHE A 402 30.16 10.35 -17.18
C PHE A 402 31.56 9.80 -17.45
N THR A 403 31.73 8.50 -17.36
CA THR A 403 33.00 7.82 -17.62
C THR A 403 33.44 8.02 -19.06
N GLU A 404 32.51 7.94 -20.02
CA GLU A 404 32.76 8.27 -21.44
C GLU A 404 33.28 9.71 -21.58
N ALA A 405 32.59 10.69 -20.99
CA ALA A 405 33.01 12.09 -21.05
C ALA A 405 34.39 12.32 -20.40
N ILE A 406 34.66 11.68 -19.26
CA ILE A 406 35.94 11.79 -18.53
C ILE A 406 37.11 11.29 -19.39
N THR A 407 36.93 10.21 -20.17
CA THR A 407 38.01 9.70 -21.06
C THR A 407 38.43 10.68 -22.14
N LYS A 408 37.57 11.66 -22.48
CA LYS A 408 37.85 12.70 -23.47
C LYS A 408 38.47 13.96 -22.85
N MET A 409 38.53 14.05 -21.52
CA MET A 409 39.17 15.16 -20.82
C MET A 409 40.68 14.91 -20.64
N PRO A 410 41.52 15.95 -20.70
CA PRO A 410 42.95 15.82 -20.38
C PRO A 410 43.12 15.41 -18.93
N ILE A 411 44.12 14.56 -18.66
CA ILE A 411 44.40 14.01 -17.32
C ILE A 411 43.17 13.25 -16.78
N SER A 412 42.59 12.37 -17.60
CA SER A 412 41.37 11.62 -17.30
C SER A 412 41.37 10.88 -15.94
N PRO A 413 42.48 10.27 -15.47
CA PRO A 413 42.51 9.59 -14.17
C PRO A 413 42.18 10.50 -12.99
N LEU A 414 42.63 11.76 -13.00
CA LEU A 414 42.36 12.72 -11.92
C LEU A 414 40.86 13.01 -11.80
N TRP A 415 40.21 13.29 -12.93
CA TRP A 415 38.76 13.55 -12.97
C TRP A 415 37.96 12.31 -12.55
N SER A 416 38.40 11.12 -12.95
CA SER A 416 37.78 9.87 -12.53
C SER A 416 37.85 9.65 -11.02
N VAL A 417 39.02 9.84 -10.41
CA VAL A 417 39.20 9.70 -8.94
C VAL A 417 38.33 10.70 -8.19
N LEU A 418 38.35 11.99 -8.58
CA LEU A 418 37.52 13.02 -7.95
C LEU A 418 36.02 12.70 -8.05
N PHE A 419 35.57 12.26 -9.23
CA PHE A 419 34.17 11.91 -9.46
C PHE A 419 33.70 10.74 -8.59
N PHE A 420 34.45 9.63 -8.55
CA PHE A 420 34.04 8.46 -7.78
C PHE A 420 34.21 8.66 -6.26
N ILE A 421 35.17 9.45 -5.79
CA ILE A 421 35.25 9.83 -4.37
C ILE A 421 34.06 10.69 -3.97
N MET A 422 33.64 11.64 -4.82
CA MET A 422 32.44 12.44 -4.58
C MET A 422 31.19 11.55 -4.45
N LEU A 423 30.97 10.63 -5.41
CA LEU A 423 29.84 9.71 -5.35
C LEU A 423 29.91 8.79 -4.13
N PHE A 424 31.10 8.34 -3.75
CA PHE A 424 31.31 7.53 -2.55
C PHE A 424 30.90 8.29 -1.28
N CYS A 425 31.33 9.54 -1.14
CA CYS A 425 30.97 10.39 0.00
C CYS A 425 29.46 10.67 0.07
N LEU A 426 28.81 10.97 -1.06
CA LEU A 426 27.35 11.18 -1.13
C LEU A 426 26.57 9.90 -0.78
N GLY A 427 27.02 8.75 -1.28
CA GLY A 427 26.41 7.47 -0.94
C GLY A 427 26.53 7.16 0.55
N LEU A 428 27.72 7.36 1.11
CA LEU A 428 28.03 7.06 2.50
C LEU A 428 27.25 7.96 3.48
N SER A 429 27.11 9.26 3.18
CA SER A 429 26.34 10.19 4.02
C SER A 429 24.85 9.82 4.09
N SER A 430 24.25 9.42 2.98
CA SER A 430 22.85 8.95 2.97
C SER A 430 22.69 7.64 3.75
N MET A 431 23.66 6.73 3.67
CA MET A 431 23.63 5.46 4.40
C MET A 431 23.67 5.62 5.91
N PHE A 432 24.29 6.69 6.43
CA PHE A 432 24.28 6.99 7.86
C PHE A 432 22.86 7.20 8.40
N GLY A 433 22.02 7.97 7.70
CA GLY A 433 20.64 8.20 8.11
C GLY A 433 19.73 6.99 7.91
N ASN A 434 19.92 6.23 6.82
CA ASN A 434 19.17 5.00 6.59
C ASN A 434 19.42 3.97 7.69
N LEU A 435 20.69 3.77 8.08
CA LEU A 435 21.04 2.79 9.11
C LEU A 435 20.56 3.25 10.49
N GLU A 436 20.60 4.54 10.80
CA GLU A 436 20.04 5.08 12.04
C GLU A 436 18.52 4.83 12.12
N GLY A 437 17.82 4.98 10.99
CA GLY A 437 16.40 4.63 10.83
C GLY A 437 16.08 3.14 11.05
N VAL A 438 17.09 2.28 11.14
CA VAL A 438 16.95 0.84 11.45
C VAL A 438 17.42 0.53 12.87
N LEU A 439 18.61 1.00 13.25
CA LEU A 439 19.25 0.65 14.52
C LEU A 439 18.45 1.14 15.73
N VAL A 440 18.00 2.40 15.71
CA VAL A 440 17.32 2.98 16.89
C VAL A 440 15.93 2.35 17.09
N PRO A 441 15.11 2.13 16.04
CA PRO A 441 13.87 1.36 16.18
C PRO A 441 14.06 -0.08 16.69
N LEU A 442 15.11 -0.79 16.26
CA LEU A 442 15.42 -2.14 16.76
C LEU A 442 15.78 -2.12 18.26
N GLN A 443 16.47 -1.08 18.72
CA GLN A 443 16.77 -0.87 20.14
C GLN A 443 15.50 -0.55 20.94
N ASP A 444 14.62 0.31 20.41
CA ASP A 444 13.33 0.66 21.03
C ASP A 444 12.40 -0.55 21.18
N LEU A 445 12.40 -1.45 20.19
CA LEU A 445 11.66 -2.72 20.21
C LEU A 445 12.23 -3.75 21.20
N LYS A 446 13.42 -3.50 21.78
CA LYS A 446 14.12 -4.39 22.72
C LYS A 446 14.32 -5.80 22.15
N VAL A 447 14.63 -5.89 20.86
CA VAL A 447 14.92 -7.16 20.16
C VAL A 447 16.20 -7.79 20.72
N PHE A 448 17.21 -6.97 20.97
CA PHE A 448 18.48 -7.41 21.54
C PHE A 448 18.50 -7.30 23.08
N PRO A 449 19.25 -8.17 23.77
CA PRO A 449 19.46 -8.05 25.21
C PRO A 449 20.11 -6.71 25.58
N LYS A 450 19.67 -6.08 26.68
CA LYS A 450 20.24 -4.82 27.18
C LYS A 450 21.73 -4.91 27.55
N SER A 451 22.26 -6.11 27.74
CA SER A 451 23.67 -6.33 28.08
C SER A 451 24.62 -6.19 26.88
N TRP A 452 24.09 -6.21 25.66
CA TRP A 452 24.90 -6.09 24.46
C TRP A 452 25.30 -4.63 24.21
N PRO A 453 26.59 -4.34 23.97
CA PRO A 453 27.03 -3.00 23.66
C PRO A 453 26.56 -2.59 22.26
N LYS A 454 26.44 -1.28 22.02
CA LYS A 454 25.89 -0.73 20.76
C LYS A 454 26.71 -1.19 19.55
N GLU A 455 28.02 -1.29 19.70
CA GLU A 455 28.96 -1.73 18.66
C GLU A 455 28.64 -3.14 18.12
N VAL A 456 28.18 -4.03 19.00
CA VAL A 456 27.79 -5.40 18.63
C VAL A 456 26.43 -5.40 17.93
N VAL A 457 25.46 -4.62 18.42
CA VAL A 457 24.14 -4.50 17.77
C VAL A 457 24.27 -3.95 16.36
N THR A 458 25.07 -2.89 16.19
CA THR A 458 25.38 -2.31 14.89
C THR A 458 26.08 -3.32 13.98
N GLY A 459 27.10 -4.01 14.48
CA GLY A 459 27.86 -5.00 13.70
C GLY A 459 27.01 -6.18 13.22
N VAL A 460 26.16 -6.73 14.08
CA VAL A 460 25.23 -7.81 13.72
C VAL A 460 24.23 -7.33 12.67
N THR A 461 23.67 -6.13 12.84
CA THR A 461 22.71 -5.56 11.87
C THR A 461 23.36 -5.35 10.49
N CYS A 462 24.55 -4.74 10.45
CA CYS A 462 25.32 -4.58 9.21
C CYS A 462 25.67 -5.91 8.56
N LEU A 463 26.04 -6.93 9.35
CA LEU A 463 26.36 -8.27 8.83
C LEU A 463 25.13 -8.93 8.20
N VAL A 464 23.96 -8.86 8.84
CA VAL A 464 22.70 -9.39 8.28
C VAL A 464 22.35 -8.68 6.98
N CYS A 465 22.41 -7.35 6.95
CA CYS A 465 22.15 -6.58 5.73
C CYS A 465 23.18 -6.87 4.63
N CYS A 466 24.45 -7.09 4.97
CA CYS A 466 25.49 -7.48 4.03
C CYS A 466 25.18 -8.81 3.35
N LEU A 467 24.76 -9.82 4.13
CA LEU A 467 24.38 -11.15 3.63
C LEU A 467 23.12 -11.09 2.74
N LEU A 468 22.11 -10.31 3.14
CA LEU A 468 20.91 -10.11 2.32
C LEU A 468 21.22 -9.38 1.00
N GLY A 469 22.18 -8.46 1.02
CA GLY A 469 22.61 -7.71 -0.17
C GLY A 469 23.37 -8.53 -1.22
N LEU A 470 23.73 -9.79 -0.95
CA LEU A 470 24.46 -10.65 -1.91
C LEU A 470 23.69 -10.91 -3.21
N ILE A 471 22.35 -10.81 -3.17
CA ILE A 471 21.49 -10.94 -4.36
C ILE A 471 21.83 -9.92 -5.46
N PHE A 472 22.29 -8.72 -5.09
CA PHE A 472 22.61 -7.67 -6.05
C PHE A 472 23.99 -7.80 -6.70
N ILE A 473 24.81 -8.77 -6.26
CA ILE A 473 26.17 -9.02 -6.75
C ILE A 473 26.21 -10.17 -7.78
N GLN A 474 25.06 -10.81 -7.99
CA GLN A 474 24.88 -11.84 -8.99
C GLN A 474 24.94 -11.25 -10.42
N GLY A 475 25.09 -12.11 -11.44
CA GLY A 475 25.05 -11.67 -12.85
C GLY A 475 23.72 -10.98 -13.21
N SER A 476 22.60 -11.42 -12.64
CA SER A 476 21.29 -10.75 -12.76
C SER A 476 21.07 -9.60 -11.76
N GLY A 477 22.08 -9.28 -10.93
CA GLY A 477 21.95 -8.37 -9.79
C GLY A 477 21.52 -6.94 -10.13
N ASN A 478 21.90 -6.43 -11.30
CA ASN A 478 21.46 -5.11 -11.78
C ASN A 478 19.95 -5.05 -12.02
N TYR A 479 19.33 -6.16 -12.47
CA TYR A 479 17.88 -6.24 -12.66
C TYR A 479 17.14 -6.25 -11.32
N TRP A 480 17.66 -6.99 -10.34
CA TRP A 480 17.16 -6.97 -8.97
C TRP A 480 17.24 -5.58 -8.33
N LEU A 481 18.37 -4.88 -8.53
CA LEU A 481 18.54 -3.53 -8.00
C LEU A 481 17.55 -2.54 -8.63
N SER A 482 17.34 -2.60 -9.95
CA SER A 482 16.36 -1.76 -10.64
C SER A 482 14.92 -2.02 -10.16
N LEU A 483 14.57 -3.29 -9.91
CA LEU A 483 13.29 -3.67 -9.31
C LEU A 483 13.12 -3.06 -7.91
N PHE A 484 14.15 -3.18 -7.06
CA PHE A 484 14.12 -2.68 -5.69
C PHE A 484 14.05 -1.15 -5.63
N ASP A 485 14.80 -0.43 -6.46
CA ASP A 485 14.76 1.04 -6.52
C ASP A 485 13.41 1.58 -7.01
N THR A 486 12.80 0.89 -7.99
CA THR A 486 11.51 1.30 -8.56
C THR A 486 10.37 1.14 -7.56
N PHE A 487 10.29 0.00 -6.86
CA PHE A 487 9.13 -0.33 -6.01
C PHE A 487 9.37 -0.16 -4.51
N GLY A 488 10.62 -0.29 -4.03
CA GLY A 488 10.91 -0.43 -2.62
C GLY A 488 10.78 0.83 -1.78
N GLY A 489 11.06 2.00 -2.35
CA GLY A 489 10.79 3.27 -1.68
C GLY A 489 9.63 4.06 -2.27
N SER A 490 9.16 3.80 -3.49
CA SER A 490 8.15 4.66 -4.13
C SER A 490 6.78 4.63 -3.43
N ILE A 491 6.12 3.46 -3.36
CA ILE A 491 4.79 3.34 -2.70
C ILE A 491 4.91 3.49 -1.19
N PRO A 492 5.83 2.77 -0.51
CA PRO A 492 5.86 2.79 0.95
C PRO A 492 6.09 4.17 1.53
N LEU A 493 6.96 4.99 0.94
CA LEU A 493 7.23 6.34 1.46
C LEU A 493 6.01 7.25 1.35
N LEU A 494 5.25 7.17 0.25
CA LEU A 494 4.02 7.95 0.08
C LEU A 494 2.95 7.55 1.10
N VAL A 495 2.75 6.24 1.32
CA VAL A 495 1.76 5.73 2.28
C VAL A 495 2.15 6.06 3.72
N VAL A 496 3.42 5.86 4.07
CA VAL A 496 3.94 6.17 5.40
C VAL A 496 3.84 7.67 5.64
N GLY A 497 4.38 8.51 4.76
CA GLY A 497 4.32 9.97 4.92
C GLY A 497 2.89 10.50 5.06
N PHE A 498 1.93 9.95 4.31
CA PHE A 498 0.52 10.35 4.42
C PHE A 498 -0.02 10.00 5.80
N SER A 499 0.31 8.79 6.27
CA SER A 499 -0.08 8.29 7.58
C SER A 499 0.55 9.11 8.72
N GLU A 500 1.80 9.55 8.59
CA GLU A 500 2.49 10.41 9.55
C GLU A 500 1.81 11.77 9.70
N MET A 501 1.59 12.44 8.56
CA MET A 501 0.91 13.74 8.50
C MET A 501 -0.50 13.64 9.09
N PHE A 502 -1.28 12.65 8.66
CA PHE A 502 -2.65 12.44 9.15
C PHE A 502 -2.66 12.16 10.67
N SER A 503 -1.73 11.34 11.15
CA SER A 503 -1.65 10.97 12.56
C SER A 503 -1.33 12.16 13.46
N ILE A 504 -0.37 13.00 13.08
CA ILE A 504 -0.01 14.16 13.92
C ILE A 504 -1.11 15.22 13.88
N VAL A 505 -1.68 15.52 12.71
CA VAL A 505 -2.67 16.58 12.58
C VAL A 505 -4.02 16.22 13.22
N TYR A 506 -4.50 14.98 13.03
CA TYR A 506 -5.87 14.58 13.42
C TYR A 506 -5.94 13.66 14.65
N ILE A 507 -4.92 12.84 14.95
CA ILE A 507 -4.90 11.94 16.12
C ILE A 507 -4.18 12.60 17.30
N TYR A 508 -2.94 13.06 17.12
CA TYR A 508 -2.23 13.81 18.15
C TYR A 508 -2.90 15.16 18.40
N GLY A 509 -3.29 15.83 17.31
CA GLY A 509 -4.08 17.05 17.32
C GLY A 509 -3.22 18.28 17.09
N ILE A 510 -3.51 19.00 16.00
CA ILE A 510 -2.77 20.18 15.57
C ILE A 510 -2.72 21.30 16.62
N ASP A 511 -3.76 21.49 17.42
CA ASP A 511 -3.79 22.54 18.44
C ASP A 511 -2.77 22.26 19.56
N ARG A 512 -2.64 20.99 19.97
CA ARG A 512 -1.63 20.53 20.95
C ARG A 512 -0.22 20.64 20.37
N PHE A 513 -0.05 20.22 19.11
CA PHE A 513 1.22 20.35 18.41
C PHE A 513 1.69 21.82 18.32
N ASN A 514 0.77 22.77 18.13
CA ASN A 514 1.09 24.20 18.16
C ASN A 514 1.57 24.68 19.54
N ASP A 515 1.00 24.14 20.62
CA ASP A 515 1.43 24.45 21.98
C ASP A 515 2.80 23.83 22.29
N ASP A 516 3.08 22.62 21.79
CA ASP A 516 4.41 21.99 21.87
C ASP A 516 5.47 22.80 21.12
N ILE A 517 5.17 23.27 19.90
CA ILE A 517 6.09 24.12 19.15
C ILE A 517 6.32 25.43 19.89
N LYS A 518 5.25 26.07 20.41
CA LYS A 518 5.38 27.30 21.20
C LYS A 518 6.29 27.10 22.41
N PHE A 519 6.23 25.94 23.06
CA PHE A 519 7.12 25.60 24.16
C PHE A 519 8.59 25.45 23.71
N MET A 520 8.84 24.84 22.55
CA MET A 520 10.21 24.62 22.04
C MET A 520 10.88 25.88 21.48
N ILE A 521 10.17 26.66 20.63
CA ILE A 521 10.75 27.80 19.89
C ILE A 521 10.26 29.18 20.38
N GLY A 522 9.29 29.21 21.30
CA GLY A 522 8.78 30.45 21.92
C GLY A 522 7.57 31.10 21.21
N HIS A 523 7.25 30.70 19.98
CA HIS A 523 6.09 31.21 19.23
C HIS A 523 5.30 30.09 18.53
N LYS A 524 4.04 30.36 18.20
CA LYS A 524 3.22 29.41 17.43
C LYS A 524 3.60 29.46 15.95
N PRO A 525 3.40 28.35 15.19
CA PRO A 525 3.57 28.36 13.75
C PRO A 525 2.61 29.35 13.07
N ASN A 526 3.11 30.03 12.03
CA ASN A 526 2.36 30.96 11.20
C ASN A 526 1.16 30.31 10.50
N PHE A 527 0.24 31.16 10.02
CA PHE A 527 -0.96 30.72 9.29
C PHE A 527 -0.65 29.88 8.04
N PHE A 528 0.48 30.14 7.39
CA PHE A 528 1.00 29.35 6.27
C PHE A 528 1.14 27.86 6.65
N TRP A 529 1.86 27.56 7.73
CA TRP A 529 2.03 26.18 8.23
C TRP A 529 0.69 25.53 8.62
N GLN A 530 -0.22 26.32 9.21
CA GLN A 530 -1.54 25.81 9.60
C GLN A 530 -2.38 25.37 8.40
N ILE A 531 -2.36 26.11 7.28
CA ILE A 531 -3.08 25.71 6.07
C ILE A 531 -2.46 24.46 5.46
N LEU A 532 -1.13 24.41 5.36
CA LEU A 532 -0.41 23.30 4.74
C LEU A 532 -0.69 21.99 5.46
N TRP A 533 -0.46 21.94 6.78
CA TRP A 533 -0.68 20.72 7.57
C TRP A 533 -2.15 20.30 7.64
N ARG A 534 -3.10 21.25 7.74
CA ARG A 534 -4.51 20.91 7.93
C ARG A 534 -5.23 20.49 6.66
N PHE A 535 -4.79 20.97 5.49
CA PHE A 535 -5.55 20.83 4.24
C PHE A 535 -4.68 20.52 3.02
N ILE A 536 -3.71 21.38 2.68
CA ILE A 536 -3.04 21.30 1.36
C ILE A 536 -2.17 20.05 1.25
N SER A 537 -1.23 19.83 2.19
CA SER A 537 -0.29 18.71 2.09
C SER A 537 -1.01 17.36 2.15
N PRO A 538 -1.94 17.10 3.09
CA PRO A 538 -2.68 15.83 3.11
C PRO A 538 -3.47 15.54 1.82
N VAL A 539 -4.06 16.58 1.20
CA VAL A 539 -4.81 16.43 -0.06
C VAL A 539 -3.88 16.12 -1.22
N ILE A 540 -2.76 16.84 -1.34
CA ILE A 540 -1.76 16.60 -2.40
C ILE A 540 -1.20 15.18 -2.28
N MET A 541 -0.79 14.76 -1.08
CA MET A 541 -0.29 13.40 -0.82
C MET A 541 -1.30 12.32 -1.21
N PHE A 542 -2.58 12.53 -0.87
CA PHE A 542 -3.65 11.63 -1.26
C PHE A 542 -3.85 11.58 -2.78
N LEU A 543 -3.79 12.73 -3.47
CA LEU A 543 -3.90 12.80 -4.94
C LEU A 543 -2.72 12.09 -5.64
N ILE A 544 -1.49 12.28 -5.16
CA ILE A 544 -0.30 11.59 -5.68
C ILE A 544 -0.45 10.08 -5.50
N LEU A 545 -0.93 9.63 -4.33
CA LEU A 545 -1.21 8.22 -4.08
C LEU A 545 -2.26 7.67 -5.07
N VAL A 546 -3.33 8.41 -5.34
CA VAL A 546 -4.34 8.04 -6.34
C VAL A 546 -3.73 7.97 -7.73
N PHE A 547 -2.95 8.97 -8.15
CA PHE A 547 -2.26 8.95 -9.45
C PHE A 547 -1.32 7.77 -9.59
N TYR A 548 -0.70 7.32 -8.51
CA TYR A 548 0.13 6.13 -8.52
C TYR A 548 -0.68 4.89 -8.87
N PHE A 549 -1.81 4.66 -8.18
CA PHE A 549 -2.68 3.53 -8.48
C PHE A 549 -3.24 3.60 -9.91
N VAL A 550 -3.59 4.79 -10.40
CA VAL A 550 -4.13 4.96 -11.77
C VAL A 550 -3.07 4.65 -12.83
N THR A 551 -1.85 5.19 -12.68
CA THR A 551 -0.83 5.18 -13.74
C THR A 551 0.10 3.96 -13.68
N LYS A 552 0.56 3.55 -12.50
CA LYS A 552 1.59 2.51 -12.36
C LYS A 552 1.01 1.10 -12.21
N VAL A 553 -0.14 0.94 -11.53
CA VAL A 553 -0.75 -0.38 -11.33
C VAL A 553 -1.44 -0.89 -12.60
N SER A 554 -1.88 0.00 -13.48
CA SER A 554 -2.55 -0.35 -14.74
C SER A 554 -1.59 -0.73 -15.89
N GLN A 555 -0.28 -0.49 -15.74
CA GLN A 555 0.72 -0.72 -16.79
C GLN A 555 1.42 -2.08 -16.65
N LYS A 556 1.73 -2.71 -17.79
CA LYS A 556 2.60 -3.90 -17.82
C LYS A 556 4.03 -3.50 -17.45
N LEU A 557 4.68 -4.33 -16.64
CA LEU A 557 6.03 -4.06 -16.16
C LEU A 557 7.08 -4.63 -17.11
N PHE A 558 7.99 -3.77 -17.55
CA PHE A 558 9.11 -4.12 -18.42
C PHE A 558 10.44 -3.84 -17.73
N TYR A 559 11.48 -4.55 -18.14
CA TYR A 559 12.87 -4.29 -17.75
C TYR A 559 13.79 -4.36 -18.97
N LYS A 560 14.88 -3.60 -18.93
CA LYS A 560 15.85 -3.49 -20.02
C LYS A 560 16.97 -4.50 -19.83
N THR A 561 17.21 -5.37 -20.83
CA THR A 561 18.24 -6.41 -20.80
C THR A 561 19.37 -6.16 -21.79
N TRP A 562 20.57 -6.59 -21.41
CA TRP A 562 21.75 -6.57 -22.26
C TRP A 562 21.90 -7.94 -22.91
N ASP A 563 21.53 -8.02 -24.19
CA ASP A 563 21.53 -9.26 -24.96
C ASP A 563 22.42 -9.13 -26.21
N PRO A 564 23.64 -9.69 -26.18
CA PRO A 564 24.59 -9.63 -27.31
C PRO A 564 24.09 -10.32 -28.58
N GLU A 565 23.18 -11.28 -28.45
CA GLU A 565 22.63 -12.08 -29.55
C GLU A 565 21.42 -11.42 -30.21
N SER A 566 20.90 -10.32 -29.65
CA SER A 566 19.76 -9.62 -30.20
C SER A 566 20.06 -8.95 -31.55
N ASP A 567 19.07 -9.00 -32.46
CA ASP A 567 19.14 -8.38 -33.79
C ASP A 567 19.32 -6.86 -33.73
N LYS A 568 18.91 -6.21 -32.62
CA LYS A 568 18.96 -4.76 -32.41
C LYS A 568 20.14 -4.30 -31.55
N PHE A 569 21.10 -5.18 -31.23
CA PHE A 569 22.29 -4.81 -30.47
C PHE A 569 23.07 -3.68 -31.19
N PRO A 570 23.49 -2.61 -30.49
CA PRO A 570 23.72 -2.50 -29.04
C PRO A 570 22.57 -1.91 -28.21
N THR A 571 21.37 -1.73 -28.77
CA THR A 571 20.24 -1.19 -28.00
C THR A 571 19.75 -2.20 -26.96
N LEU A 572 19.44 -1.73 -25.75
CA LEU A 572 18.87 -2.57 -24.69
C LEU A 572 17.48 -3.06 -25.10
N VAL A 573 17.24 -4.35 -24.93
CA VAL A 573 15.96 -4.99 -25.28
C VAL A 573 15.01 -4.91 -24.09
N GLU A 574 13.77 -4.49 -24.31
CA GLU A 574 12.74 -4.52 -23.26
C GLU A 574 12.10 -5.91 -23.17
N LYS A 575 12.25 -6.56 -22.01
CA LYS A 575 11.62 -7.83 -21.67
C LYS A 575 10.54 -7.63 -20.60
N THR A 576 9.55 -8.53 -20.57
CA THR A 576 8.50 -8.52 -19.54
C THR A 576 8.98 -9.24 -18.29
N TYR A 577 8.64 -8.71 -17.12
CA TYR A 577 8.97 -9.40 -15.86
C TYR A 577 8.23 -10.74 -15.74
N PRO A 578 8.90 -11.79 -15.22
CA PRO A 578 8.24 -13.07 -14.92
C PRO A 578 7.11 -12.94 -13.89
N PRO A 579 6.05 -13.77 -13.94
CA PRO A 579 4.89 -13.64 -13.03
C PRO A 579 5.22 -13.75 -11.54
N TRP A 580 6.27 -14.47 -11.15
CA TRP A 580 6.67 -14.61 -9.75
C TRP A 580 7.26 -13.32 -9.15
N ILE A 581 7.73 -12.38 -9.99
CA ILE A 581 8.25 -11.07 -9.55
C ILE A 581 7.16 -10.22 -8.91
N TYR A 582 5.89 -10.37 -9.32
CA TYR A 582 4.77 -9.66 -8.69
C TYR A 582 4.64 -10.00 -7.19
N VAL A 583 5.01 -11.22 -6.78
CA VAL A 583 5.05 -11.61 -5.37
C VAL A 583 6.16 -10.84 -4.64
N ILE A 584 7.33 -10.69 -5.26
CA ILE A 584 8.43 -9.91 -4.69
C ILE A 584 8.05 -8.43 -4.58
N ILE A 585 7.45 -7.84 -5.62
CA ILE A 585 6.97 -6.46 -5.59
C ILE A 585 5.99 -6.26 -4.43
N PHE A 586 5.08 -7.22 -4.23
CA PHE A 586 4.14 -7.17 -3.13
C PHE A 586 4.83 -7.29 -1.76
N ILE A 587 5.84 -8.14 -1.60
CA ILE A 587 6.62 -8.23 -0.36
C ILE A 587 7.32 -6.88 -0.09
N LEU A 588 7.90 -6.30 -1.14
CA LEU A 588 8.70 -5.08 -1.05
C LEU A 588 7.85 -3.84 -0.74
N ALA A 589 6.74 -3.67 -1.46
CA ALA A 589 5.91 -2.47 -1.37
C ALA A 589 4.65 -2.68 -0.52
N GLY A 590 4.04 -3.86 -0.59
CA GLY A 590 2.79 -4.18 0.09
C GLY A 590 2.97 -4.39 1.59
N VAL A 591 3.95 -5.20 2.02
CA VAL A 591 4.15 -5.52 3.45
C VAL A 591 4.39 -4.28 4.32
N PRO A 592 5.25 -3.31 3.94
CA PRO A 592 5.39 -2.07 4.71
C PRO A 592 4.10 -1.26 4.79
N CYS A 593 3.36 -1.12 3.68
CA CYS A 593 2.08 -0.39 3.65
C CYS A 593 1.00 -1.08 4.49
N LEU A 594 1.05 -2.40 4.54
CA LEU A 594 0.10 -3.25 5.23
C LEU A 594 0.45 -3.42 6.71
N ALA A 595 1.70 -3.18 7.14
CA ALA A 595 2.05 -3.16 8.56
C ALA A 595 1.16 -2.19 9.40
N ILE A 596 0.51 -1.21 8.75
CA ILE A 596 -0.39 -0.24 9.36
C ILE A 596 -1.78 -0.86 9.71
N PRO A 597 -2.46 -1.66 8.83
CA PRO A 597 -3.73 -2.33 9.16
C PRO A 597 -3.64 -3.86 9.45
N VAL A 598 -2.44 -4.48 9.39
CA VAL A 598 -2.22 -5.93 9.22
C VAL A 598 -2.98 -6.86 10.17
N ALA A 599 -3.19 -6.50 11.44
CA ALA A 599 -3.72 -7.45 12.44
C ALA A 599 -5.22 -7.75 12.33
N ALA A 600 -5.97 -7.05 11.45
CA ALA A 600 -7.42 -7.24 11.32
C ALA A 600 -7.90 -7.34 9.86
N ALA A 601 -6.99 -7.33 8.88
CA ALA A 601 -7.33 -7.41 7.46
C ALA A 601 -7.49 -8.86 6.95
N GLY A 602 -6.81 -9.84 7.54
CA GLY A 602 -6.80 -11.24 7.06
C GLY A 602 -8.19 -11.87 6.97
N ASP A 603 -8.98 -11.74 8.05
CA ASP A 603 -10.36 -12.23 8.11
C ASP A 603 -11.27 -11.58 7.03
N ARG A 604 -11.17 -10.26 6.88
CA ARG A 604 -11.98 -9.51 5.89
C ARG A 604 -11.59 -9.82 4.46
N MET A 605 -10.29 -10.03 4.21
CA MET A 605 -9.78 -10.50 2.92
C MET A 605 -10.35 -11.87 2.57
N TRP A 606 -10.32 -12.80 3.53
CA TRP A 606 -10.85 -14.14 3.33
C TRP A 606 -12.34 -14.16 2.99
N HIS A 607 -13.17 -13.43 3.75
CA HIS A 607 -14.62 -13.37 3.54
C HIS A 607 -15.01 -12.82 2.16
N PHE A 608 -14.29 -11.81 1.66
CA PHE A 608 -14.48 -11.32 0.31
C PHE A 608 -14.02 -12.34 -0.74
N ALA A 609 -12.82 -12.89 -0.57
CA ALA A 609 -12.19 -13.78 -1.54
C ALA A 609 -12.97 -15.07 -1.76
N ILE A 610 -13.41 -15.73 -0.68
CA ILE A 610 -14.13 -17.01 -0.75
C ILE A 610 -15.41 -16.87 -1.57
N SER A 611 -16.10 -15.74 -1.46
CA SER A 611 -17.30 -15.44 -2.22
C SER A 611 -17.02 -15.41 -3.72
N VAL A 612 -15.95 -14.73 -4.13
CA VAL A 612 -15.55 -14.62 -5.54
C VAL A 612 -15.01 -15.97 -6.06
N PHE A 613 -14.24 -16.69 -5.26
CA PHE A 613 -13.73 -18.02 -5.62
C PHE A 613 -14.87 -19.01 -5.88
N LEU A 614 -15.88 -19.07 -5.01
CA LEU A 614 -17.02 -20.00 -5.19
C LEU A 614 -17.81 -19.72 -6.47
N ILE A 615 -17.97 -18.45 -6.85
CA ILE A 615 -18.66 -18.05 -8.10
C ILE A 615 -17.86 -18.49 -9.33
N GLU A 616 -16.54 -18.31 -9.31
CA GLU A 616 -15.63 -18.70 -10.39
C GLU A 616 -15.48 -20.23 -10.52
N LEU A 617 -15.61 -20.98 -9.42
CA LEU A 617 -15.58 -22.44 -9.46
C LEU A 617 -16.80 -23.02 -10.18
N TYR A 618 -18.02 -22.55 -9.87
CA TYR A 618 -19.28 -23.16 -10.32
C TYR A 618 -19.89 -22.52 -11.60
N GLY A 619 -19.22 -21.54 -12.22
CA GLY A 619 -19.62 -21.01 -13.54
C GLY A 619 -20.74 -19.97 -13.50
N ARG A 620 -20.53 -18.84 -12.81
CA ARG A 620 -21.46 -17.68 -12.73
C ARG A 620 -22.88 -18.01 -12.22
N ASN A 621 -23.05 -19.11 -11.50
CA ASN A 621 -24.32 -19.47 -10.85
C ASN A 621 -24.22 -19.27 -9.33
N LEU A 622 -25.26 -18.69 -8.73
CA LEU A 622 -25.33 -18.34 -7.30
C LEU A 622 -25.52 -19.56 -6.38
N LEU A 623 -25.82 -20.73 -6.94
CA LEU A 623 -26.18 -21.92 -6.18
C LEU A 623 -25.10 -22.35 -5.18
N LEU A 624 -23.84 -22.46 -5.61
CA LEU A 624 -22.75 -22.92 -4.73
C LEU A 624 -22.50 -21.94 -3.58
N THR A 625 -22.57 -20.64 -3.87
CA THR A 625 -22.44 -19.57 -2.88
C THR A 625 -23.61 -19.57 -1.89
N ALA A 626 -24.84 -19.85 -2.35
CA ALA A 626 -26.01 -19.97 -1.50
C ALA A 626 -25.95 -21.23 -0.60
N VAL A 627 -25.45 -22.36 -1.12
CA VAL A 627 -25.20 -23.58 -0.32
C VAL A 627 -24.15 -23.31 0.75
N PHE A 628 -23.05 -22.65 0.41
CA PHE A 628 -22.04 -22.23 1.39
C PHE A 628 -22.66 -21.36 2.49
N GLY A 629 -23.45 -20.34 2.13
CA GLY A 629 -24.15 -19.49 3.08
C GLY A 629 -25.14 -20.24 3.98
N LEU A 630 -25.86 -21.21 3.43
CA LEU A 630 -26.76 -22.09 4.19
C LEU A 630 -26.01 -22.94 5.23
N VAL A 631 -24.89 -23.55 4.83
CA VAL A 631 -24.02 -24.34 5.72
C VAL A 631 -23.47 -23.45 6.84
N LEU A 632 -23.01 -22.25 6.49
CA LEU A 632 -22.47 -21.26 7.43
C LEU A 632 -23.50 -20.82 8.48
N ALA A 633 -24.69 -20.43 8.04
CA ALA A 633 -25.76 -20.01 8.94
C ALA A 633 -26.24 -21.18 9.81
N GLY A 634 -26.33 -22.39 9.25
CA GLY A 634 -26.70 -23.60 9.96
C GLY A 634 -25.67 -24.02 11.02
N SER A 635 -24.37 -23.96 10.72
CA SER A 635 -23.30 -24.33 11.63
C SER A 635 -23.24 -23.39 12.84
N VAL A 636 -23.34 -22.08 12.63
CA VAL A 636 -23.35 -21.09 13.72
C VAL A 636 -24.63 -21.17 14.54
N LEU A 637 -25.78 -21.44 13.91
CA LEU A 637 -27.04 -21.65 14.64
C LEU A 637 -26.95 -22.85 15.61
N LEU A 638 -26.31 -23.95 15.19
CA LEU A 638 -26.17 -25.16 16.00
C LEU A 638 -25.07 -25.05 17.07
N LEU A 639 -23.94 -24.42 16.72
CA LEU A 639 -22.73 -24.43 17.55
C LEU A 639 -22.50 -23.11 18.30
N GLY A 640 -23.21 -22.02 17.97
CA GLY A 640 -22.99 -20.69 18.54
C GLY A 640 -23.16 -20.61 20.05
N ALA A 641 -24.17 -21.30 20.60
CA ALA A 641 -24.37 -21.40 22.05
C ALA A 641 -23.24 -22.18 22.75
N LEU A 642 -22.69 -23.21 22.09
CA LEU A 642 -21.57 -24.01 22.60
C LEU A 642 -20.26 -23.22 22.57
N ILE A 643 -20.04 -22.45 21.52
CA ILE A 643 -18.90 -21.52 21.41
C ILE A 643 -18.99 -20.48 22.54
N GLY A 644 -20.18 -19.93 22.80
CA GLY A 644 -20.41 -19.00 23.93
C GLY A 644 -20.08 -19.60 25.30
N ASP A 645 -20.60 -20.80 25.60
CA ASP A 645 -20.28 -21.52 26.85
C ASP A 645 -18.79 -21.88 26.95
N TRP A 646 -18.16 -22.24 25.82
CA TRP A 646 -16.71 -22.51 25.77
C TRP A 646 -15.87 -21.25 26.07
N VAL A 647 -16.26 -20.10 25.52
CA VAL A 647 -15.64 -18.78 25.81
C VAL A 647 -15.82 -18.40 27.29
N ASP A 648 -16.96 -18.75 27.89
CA ASP A 648 -17.26 -18.43 29.28
C ASP A 648 -16.55 -19.32 30.31
N ARG A 649 -16.32 -20.61 29.99
CA ARG A 649 -15.67 -21.56 30.93
C ARG A 649 -14.15 -21.50 30.92
N ASN A 650 -13.54 -21.00 29.86
CA ASN A 650 -12.08 -21.03 29.69
C ASN A 650 -11.46 -19.64 29.90
N PRO A 651 -10.17 -19.57 30.31
CA PRO A 651 -9.44 -18.31 30.34
C PRO A 651 -9.45 -17.64 28.97
N ARG A 652 -9.78 -16.34 28.94
CA ARG A 652 -9.97 -15.53 27.72
C ARG A 652 -8.73 -15.61 26.80
N ASN A 653 -7.54 -15.64 27.38
CA ASN A 653 -6.30 -15.77 26.60
C ASN A 653 -6.20 -17.11 25.87
N LYS A 654 -6.50 -18.24 26.51
CA LYS A 654 -6.45 -19.57 25.86
C LYS A 654 -7.48 -19.66 24.73
N VAL A 655 -8.67 -19.12 24.96
CA VAL A 655 -9.75 -19.04 23.97
C VAL A 655 -9.29 -18.24 22.75
N ALA A 656 -8.77 -17.02 22.96
CA ALA A 656 -8.35 -16.15 21.86
C ALA A 656 -7.20 -16.74 21.03
N HIS A 657 -6.17 -17.31 21.65
CA HIS A 657 -5.05 -17.94 20.93
C HIS A 657 -5.50 -19.21 20.17
N ALA A 658 -6.36 -20.03 20.76
CA ALA A 658 -6.86 -21.24 20.10
C ALA A 658 -7.74 -20.89 18.89
N SER A 659 -8.65 -19.93 19.01
CA SER A 659 -9.50 -19.46 17.91
C SER A 659 -8.67 -18.87 16.76
N LEU A 660 -7.68 -18.02 17.07
CA LEU A 660 -6.77 -17.44 16.10
C LEU A 660 -6.00 -18.50 15.29
N PHE A 661 -5.47 -19.50 16.00
CA PHE A 661 -4.70 -20.60 15.39
C PHE A 661 -5.57 -21.46 14.47
N ILE A 662 -6.77 -21.84 14.94
CA ILE A 662 -7.71 -22.66 14.16
C ILE A 662 -8.17 -21.91 12.90
N GLN A 663 -8.47 -20.62 13.03
CA GLN A 663 -8.88 -19.77 11.90
C GLN A 663 -7.81 -19.72 10.81
N ASN A 664 -6.59 -19.29 11.15
CA ASN A 664 -5.53 -19.06 10.16
C ASN A 664 -5.04 -20.37 9.51
N ILE A 665 -5.01 -21.49 10.24
CA ILE A 665 -4.68 -22.79 9.64
C ILE A 665 -5.77 -23.25 8.68
N SER A 666 -7.04 -23.12 9.06
CA SER A 666 -8.16 -23.52 8.21
C SER A 666 -8.19 -22.73 6.90
N VAL A 667 -7.94 -21.43 6.95
CA VAL A 667 -7.80 -20.57 5.76
C VAL A 667 -6.60 -21.00 4.93
N THR A 668 -5.43 -21.22 5.55
CA THR A 668 -4.21 -21.64 4.84
C THR A 668 -4.41 -22.94 4.07
N VAL A 669 -4.98 -23.97 4.73
CA VAL A 669 -5.26 -25.27 4.09
C VAL A 669 -6.30 -25.10 2.97
N CYS A 670 -7.34 -24.30 3.19
CA CYS A 670 -8.35 -24.03 2.18
C CYS A 670 -7.76 -23.32 0.95
N SER A 671 -6.87 -22.34 1.13
CA SER A 671 -6.18 -21.66 0.04
C SER A 671 -5.27 -22.61 -0.78
N ILE A 672 -4.60 -23.57 -0.15
CA ILE A 672 -3.82 -24.60 -0.87
C ILE A 672 -4.75 -25.44 -1.75
N VAL A 673 -5.87 -25.90 -1.19
CA VAL A 673 -6.85 -26.72 -1.93
C VAL A 673 -7.43 -25.92 -3.10
N LEU A 674 -7.84 -24.67 -2.89
CA LEU A 674 -8.35 -23.79 -3.93
C LEU A 674 -7.32 -23.55 -5.04
N MET A 675 -6.05 -23.31 -4.67
CA MET A 675 -4.97 -23.13 -5.63
C MET A 675 -4.80 -24.37 -6.52
N LEU A 676 -4.79 -25.57 -5.94
CA LEU A 676 -4.74 -26.83 -6.70
C LEU A 676 -5.95 -27.01 -7.61
N VAL A 677 -7.15 -26.70 -7.11
CA VAL A 677 -8.39 -26.82 -7.90
C VAL A 677 -8.38 -25.86 -9.09
N PHE A 678 -7.94 -24.61 -8.91
CA PHE A 678 -7.84 -23.65 -10.02
C PHE A 678 -6.73 -24.00 -11.02
N SER A 679 -5.58 -24.52 -10.55
CA SER A 679 -4.47 -24.90 -11.44
C SER A 679 -4.77 -26.13 -12.30
N TYR A 680 -5.57 -27.09 -11.79
CA TYR A 680 -5.83 -28.36 -12.46
C TYR A 680 -7.31 -28.60 -12.79
N LYS A 681 -8.12 -27.53 -12.89
CA LYS A 681 -9.59 -27.60 -13.07
C LYS A 681 -10.03 -28.57 -14.18
N ALA A 682 -9.47 -28.41 -15.38
CA ALA A 682 -9.83 -29.23 -16.55
C ALA A 682 -9.50 -30.73 -16.36
N TRP A 683 -8.42 -31.03 -15.64
CA TRP A 683 -8.02 -32.41 -15.35
C TRP A 683 -8.90 -33.02 -14.25
N ILE A 684 -9.23 -32.26 -13.21
CA ILE A 684 -10.09 -32.70 -12.09
C ILE A 684 -11.51 -32.99 -12.58
N GLU A 685 -12.05 -32.18 -13.49
CA GLU A 685 -13.40 -32.37 -14.05
C GLU A 685 -13.53 -33.65 -14.91
N GLN A 686 -12.43 -34.13 -15.50
CA GLN A 686 -12.41 -35.37 -16.27
C GLN A 686 -12.26 -36.64 -15.42
N ILE A 687 -11.81 -36.51 -14.17
CA ILE A 687 -11.58 -37.66 -13.30
C ILE A 687 -12.88 -38.06 -12.60
N TRP A 688 -13.21 -39.35 -12.69
CA TRP A 688 -14.35 -39.97 -12.00
C TRP A 688 -15.69 -39.27 -12.29
N ASP A 689 -15.94 -38.91 -13.55
CA ASP A 689 -17.18 -38.26 -13.98
C ASP A 689 -17.55 -37.02 -13.14
N GLY A 690 -16.54 -36.27 -12.66
CA GLY A 690 -16.73 -35.05 -11.88
C GLY A 690 -17.01 -35.25 -10.38
N TRP A 691 -17.02 -36.49 -9.87
CA TRP A 691 -17.18 -36.73 -8.42
C TRP A 691 -16.02 -36.15 -7.59
N LEU A 692 -14.80 -36.16 -8.13
CA LEU A 692 -13.64 -35.55 -7.48
C LEU A 692 -13.84 -34.04 -7.27
N THR A 693 -14.45 -33.37 -8.24
CA THR A 693 -14.82 -31.94 -8.15
C THR A 693 -15.77 -31.67 -6.99
N VAL A 694 -16.80 -32.50 -6.81
CA VAL A 694 -17.77 -32.38 -5.71
C VAL A 694 -17.09 -32.57 -4.35
N VAL A 695 -16.18 -33.54 -4.24
CA VAL A 695 -15.40 -33.77 -3.01
C VAL A 695 -14.52 -32.56 -2.69
N CYS A 696 -13.79 -32.02 -3.68
CA CYS A 696 -12.97 -30.81 -3.49
C CYS A 696 -13.81 -29.62 -3.03
N TYR A 697 -14.99 -29.37 -3.63
CA TYR A 697 -15.87 -28.27 -3.22
C TYR A 697 -16.41 -28.47 -1.80
N THR A 698 -16.76 -29.70 -1.43
CA THR A 698 -17.20 -30.04 -0.08
C THR A 698 -16.10 -29.75 0.95
N VAL A 699 -14.86 -30.13 0.65
CA VAL A 699 -13.70 -29.84 1.52
C VAL A 699 -13.48 -28.33 1.69
N VAL A 700 -13.55 -27.56 0.60
CA VAL A 700 -13.43 -26.09 0.66
C VAL A 700 -14.50 -25.46 1.54
N ILE A 701 -15.76 -25.88 1.40
CA ILE A 701 -16.88 -25.38 2.19
C ILE A 701 -16.69 -25.70 3.67
N VAL A 702 -16.31 -26.94 4.01
CA VAL A 702 -16.09 -27.36 5.40
C VAL A 702 -14.94 -26.60 6.04
N LEU A 703 -13.81 -26.44 5.36
CA LEU A 703 -12.66 -25.69 5.89
C LEU A 703 -12.99 -24.20 6.07
N ALA A 704 -13.73 -23.61 5.13
CA ALA A 704 -14.19 -22.23 5.23
C ALA A 704 -15.18 -22.03 6.39
N ASP A 705 -16.06 -22.99 6.64
CA ASP A 705 -17.00 -22.98 7.77
C ASP A 705 -16.27 -23.05 9.13
N VAL A 706 -15.29 -23.95 9.26
CA VAL A 706 -14.44 -24.06 10.46
C VAL A 706 -13.69 -22.75 10.71
N ALA A 707 -13.14 -22.12 9.68
CA ALA A 707 -12.47 -20.82 9.79
C ALA A 707 -13.43 -19.74 10.32
N ASN A 708 -14.68 -19.72 9.83
CA ASN A 708 -15.68 -18.73 10.24
C ASN A 708 -16.18 -18.94 11.69
N LEU A 709 -16.35 -20.21 12.11
CA LEU A 709 -16.70 -20.52 13.50
C LEU A 709 -15.62 -20.05 14.48
N ALA A 710 -14.34 -20.25 14.11
CA ALA A 710 -13.20 -19.77 14.89
C ALA A 710 -13.14 -18.23 14.94
N SER A 711 -13.37 -17.55 13.80
CA SER A 711 -13.48 -16.08 13.71
C SER A 711 -14.61 -15.54 14.60
N THR A 712 -15.75 -16.23 14.64
CA THR A 712 -16.90 -15.89 15.50
C THR A 712 -16.53 -15.98 16.97
N ALA A 713 -15.83 -17.05 17.38
CA ALA A 713 -15.35 -17.22 18.75
C ALA A 713 -14.37 -16.11 19.16
N LEU A 714 -13.44 -15.75 18.27
CA LEU A 714 -12.48 -14.65 18.47
C LEU A 714 -13.20 -13.30 18.62
N THR A 715 -14.21 -13.04 17.79
CA THR A 715 -15.04 -11.82 17.84
C THR A 715 -15.79 -11.71 19.17
N ILE A 716 -16.36 -12.80 19.69
CA ILE A 716 -17.05 -12.80 20.99
C ILE A 716 -16.03 -12.49 22.10
N ALA A 717 -14.87 -13.15 22.10
CA ALA A 717 -13.84 -12.96 23.11
C ALA A 717 -13.30 -11.52 23.14
N ILE A 718 -13.04 -10.91 21.97
CA ILE A 718 -12.42 -9.59 21.85
C ILE A 718 -13.46 -8.46 21.80
N GLN A 719 -14.34 -8.45 20.79
CA GLN A 719 -15.22 -7.29 20.54
C GLN A 719 -16.38 -7.18 21.53
N ARG A 720 -16.86 -8.31 22.09
CA ARG A 720 -18.04 -8.31 22.97
C ARG A 720 -17.67 -8.31 24.45
N ASP A 721 -16.59 -8.99 24.83
CA ASP A 721 -16.20 -9.16 26.24
C ASP A 721 -15.08 -8.19 26.68
N TRP A 722 -13.98 -8.03 25.93
CA TRP A 722 -12.87 -7.15 26.36
C TRP A 722 -13.29 -5.70 26.56
N ILE A 723 -14.11 -5.16 25.67
CA ILE A 723 -14.50 -3.75 25.70
C ILE A 723 -15.12 -3.41 27.06
N VAL A 724 -16.00 -4.27 27.58
CA VAL A 724 -16.69 -4.01 28.84
C VAL A 724 -15.73 -4.12 30.03
N VAL A 725 -14.79 -5.07 30.00
CA VAL A 725 -13.76 -5.24 31.04
C VAL A 725 -12.82 -4.04 31.10
N ILE A 726 -12.42 -3.51 29.93
CA ILE A 726 -11.50 -2.36 29.83
C ILE A 726 -12.17 -1.07 30.31
N THR A 727 -13.44 -0.86 29.99
CA THR A 727 -14.12 0.41 30.31
C THR A 727 -14.78 0.45 31.69
N GLY A 728 -14.92 -0.70 32.36
CA GLY A 728 -15.63 -0.81 33.63
C GLY A 728 -17.09 -0.34 33.53
N HIS A 729 -17.62 0.28 34.60
CA HIS A 729 -19.00 0.79 34.64
C HIS A 729 -19.19 2.18 33.98
N ASN A 730 -18.15 2.76 33.37
CA ASN A 730 -18.25 4.08 32.75
C ASN A 730 -18.95 4.01 31.37
N ARG A 731 -20.26 4.28 31.37
CA ARG A 731 -21.10 4.27 30.16
C ARG A 731 -20.50 5.16 29.06
N GLY A 732 -19.99 6.35 29.38
CA GLY A 732 -19.41 7.30 28.43
C GLY A 732 -18.25 6.70 27.63
N HIS A 733 -17.32 6.07 28.35
CA HIS A 733 -16.14 5.42 27.82
C HIS A 733 -16.49 4.18 26.98
N LEU A 734 -17.50 3.40 27.41
CA LEU A 734 -17.98 2.20 26.70
C LEU A 734 -18.41 2.48 25.25
N ALA A 735 -19.19 3.54 25.00
CA ALA A 735 -19.56 3.87 23.62
C ALA A 735 -18.39 4.35 22.77
N GLY A 736 -17.46 5.10 23.39
CA GLY A 736 -16.25 5.54 22.71
C GLY A 736 -15.41 4.34 22.26
N MET A 737 -15.29 3.32 23.12
CA MET A 737 -14.57 2.10 22.83
C MET A 737 -15.29 1.24 21.78
N ASN A 738 -16.59 1.02 21.90
CA ASN A 738 -17.40 0.31 20.88
C ASN A 738 -17.30 0.96 19.49
N ALA A 739 -17.44 2.28 19.43
CA ALA A 739 -17.30 3.03 18.18
C ALA A 739 -15.88 2.93 17.62
N THR A 740 -14.85 2.93 18.49
CA THR A 740 -13.45 2.77 18.07
C THR A 740 -13.18 1.38 17.51
N MET A 741 -13.64 0.32 18.18
CA MET A 741 -13.50 -1.05 17.69
C MET A 741 -14.20 -1.23 16.34
N ARG A 742 -15.40 -0.66 16.19
CA ARG A 742 -16.11 -0.68 14.90
C ARG A 742 -15.42 0.16 13.82
N ARG A 743 -14.77 1.27 14.15
CA ARG A 743 -13.97 2.04 13.18
C ARG A 743 -12.80 1.22 12.65
N ILE A 744 -12.09 0.50 13.52
CA ILE A 744 -10.99 -0.39 13.12
C ILE A 744 -11.52 -1.42 12.12
N ASP A 745 -12.62 -2.08 12.45
CA ASP A 745 -13.29 -3.06 11.57
C ASP A 745 -13.71 -2.47 10.21
N GLN A 746 -14.19 -1.23 10.17
CA GLN A 746 -14.55 -0.59 8.90
C GLN A 746 -13.33 -0.13 8.10
N VAL A 747 -12.24 0.32 8.74
CA VAL A 747 -10.99 0.66 8.04
C VAL A 747 -10.39 -0.57 7.38
N THR A 748 -10.40 -1.73 8.04
CA THR A 748 -9.94 -2.97 7.41
C THR A 748 -10.85 -3.40 6.27
N ASN A 749 -12.16 -3.19 6.38
CA ASN A 749 -13.11 -3.41 5.28
C ASN A 749 -12.92 -2.46 4.07
N ILE A 750 -12.18 -1.36 4.19
CA ILE A 750 -11.80 -0.53 3.03
C ILE A 750 -10.65 -1.19 2.27
N LEU A 751 -9.61 -1.59 3.00
CA LEU A 751 -8.32 -1.98 2.41
C LEU A 751 -8.28 -3.46 2.01
N ALA A 752 -8.88 -4.35 2.81
CA ALA A 752 -8.82 -5.80 2.61
C ALA A 752 -9.50 -6.27 1.31
N PRO A 753 -10.79 -5.95 1.05
CA PRO A 753 -11.44 -6.36 -0.19
C PRO A 753 -10.79 -5.72 -1.43
N LEU A 754 -10.31 -4.48 -1.31
CA LEU A 754 -9.60 -3.78 -2.37
C LEU A 754 -8.31 -4.53 -2.74
N ALA A 755 -7.47 -4.85 -1.77
CA ALA A 755 -6.20 -5.55 -2.00
C ALA A 755 -6.42 -6.90 -2.71
N VAL A 756 -7.29 -7.75 -2.17
CA VAL A 756 -7.55 -9.08 -2.77
C VAL A 756 -8.27 -8.97 -4.11
N GLY A 757 -9.27 -8.10 -4.22
CA GLY A 757 -10.06 -7.93 -5.45
C GLY A 757 -9.22 -7.45 -6.63
N GLN A 758 -8.29 -6.52 -6.40
CA GLN A 758 -7.34 -6.10 -7.43
C GLN A 758 -6.37 -7.23 -7.80
N VAL A 759 -5.80 -7.95 -6.83
CA VAL A 759 -4.88 -9.08 -7.12
C VAL A 759 -5.56 -10.16 -7.95
N MET A 760 -6.79 -10.55 -7.58
CA MET A 760 -7.56 -11.55 -8.31
C MET A 760 -7.90 -11.11 -9.73
N THR A 761 -8.24 -9.82 -9.92
CA THR A 761 -8.61 -9.26 -11.23
C THR A 761 -7.40 -9.04 -12.15
N LEU A 762 -6.28 -8.54 -11.61
CA LEU A 762 -5.12 -8.13 -12.38
C LEU A 762 -4.13 -9.27 -12.67
N ALA A 763 -4.03 -10.26 -11.78
CA ALA A 763 -3.13 -11.40 -11.95
C ALA A 763 -3.89 -12.68 -12.34
N SER A 764 -4.46 -13.36 -11.35
CA SER A 764 -5.34 -14.53 -11.54
C SER A 764 -5.94 -14.96 -10.21
N ASN A 765 -6.99 -15.78 -10.25
CA ASN A 765 -7.57 -16.41 -9.05
C ASN A 765 -6.55 -17.30 -8.31
N VAL A 766 -5.63 -17.95 -9.04
CA VAL A 766 -4.54 -18.77 -8.46
C VAL A 766 -3.59 -17.90 -7.65
N VAL A 767 -3.15 -16.77 -8.21
CA VAL A 767 -2.29 -15.80 -7.51
C VAL A 767 -3.03 -15.19 -6.31
N GLY A 768 -4.34 -14.93 -6.43
CA GLY A 768 -5.18 -14.53 -5.31
C GLY A 768 -5.19 -15.56 -4.15
N CYS A 769 -5.25 -16.86 -4.45
CA CYS A 769 -5.13 -17.91 -3.43
C CYS A 769 -3.75 -17.91 -2.77
N GLY A 770 -2.68 -17.78 -3.57
CA GLY A 770 -1.31 -17.67 -3.07
C GLY A 770 -1.09 -16.44 -2.19
N PHE A 771 -1.71 -15.31 -2.54
CA PHE A 771 -1.67 -14.08 -1.75
C PHE A 771 -2.30 -14.26 -0.36
N ILE A 772 -3.49 -14.83 -0.30
CA ILE A 772 -4.20 -15.09 0.97
C ILE A 772 -3.44 -16.09 1.84
N LEU A 773 -2.85 -17.13 1.22
CA LEU A 773 -2.01 -18.09 1.91
C LEU A 773 -0.79 -17.44 2.55
N GLY A 774 -0.03 -16.66 1.78
CA GLY A 774 1.16 -15.97 2.28
C GLY A 774 0.80 -14.99 3.40
N TRP A 775 -0.30 -14.27 3.24
CA TRP A 775 -0.80 -13.37 4.26
C TRP A 775 -1.11 -14.08 5.58
N ASN A 776 -1.91 -15.14 5.57
CA ASN A 776 -2.36 -15.84 6.78
C ASN A 776 -1.19 -16.50 7.54
N LEU A 777 -0.14 -16.96 6.84
CA LEU A 777 1.07 -17.49 7.47
C LEU A 777 1.84 -16.41 8.24
N VAL A 778 2.01 -15.23 7.64
CA VAL A 778 2.73 -14.10 8.28
C VAL A 778 1.88 -13.48 9.39
N SER A 779 0.60 -13.22 9.12
CA SER A 779 -0.37 -12.64 10.04
C SER A 779 -0.50 -13.47 11.33
N LEU A 780 -0.53 -14.80 11.25
CA LEU A 780 -0.62 -15.66 12.43
C LEU A 780 0.51 -15.40 13.46
N ILE A 781 1.76 -15.29 13.00
CA ILE A 781 2.92 -15.06 13.88
C ILE A 781 2.80 -13.69 14.55
N VAL A 782 2.45 -12.68 13.74
CA VAL A 782 2.34 -11.28 14.17
C VAL A 782 1.19 -11.11 15.17
N GLU A 783 0.01 -11.63 14.85
CA GLU A 783 -1.19 -11.56 15.68
C GLU A 783 -1.02 -12.32 16.99
N PHE A 784 -0.41 -13.51 16.96
CA PHE A 784 -0.11 -14.28 18.16
C PHE A 784 0.82 -13.50 19.11
N PHE A 785 1.84 -12.85 18.58
CA PHE A 785 2.78 -12.03 19.35
C PHE A 785 2.09 -10.81 19.98
N PHE A 786 1.35 -10.02 19.18
CA PHE A 786 0.66 -8.84 19.70
C PHE A 786 -0.42 -9.20 20.71
N LEU A 787 -1.21 -10.24 20.46
CA LEU A 787 -2.23 -10.75 21.38
C LEU A 787 -1.59 -11.15 22.72
N SER A 788 -0.46 -11.85 22.67
CA SER A 788 0.33 -12.20 23.86
C SER A 788 0.82 -10.97 24.63
N ARG A 789 1.24 -9.91 23.93
CA ARG A 789 1.68 -8.65 24.55
C ARG A 789 0.54 -7.90 25.23
N VAL A 790 -0.64 -7.85 24.61
CA VAL A 790 -1.83 -7.21 25.20
C VAL A 790 -2.20 -7.88 26.53
N TYR A 791 -2.23 -9.21 26.58
CA TYR A 791 -2.54 -9.94 27.82
C TYR A 791 -1.48 -9.77 28.91
N ARG A 792 -0.22 -9.50 28.56
CA ARG A 792 0.83 -9.16 29.54
C ARG A 792 0.67 -7.74 30.09
N ILE A 793 0.23 -6.80 29.27
CA ILE A 793 0.06 -5.39 29.66
C ILE A 793 -1.20 -5.22 30.52
N VAL A 794 -2.28 -5.94 30.21
CA VAL A 794 -3.55 -5.88 30.95
C VAL A 794 -3.91 -7.28 31.47
N PRO A 795 -3.34 -7.72 32.61
CA PRO A 795 -3.59 -9.05 33.15
C PRO A 795 -5.06 -9.30 33.51
N ALA A 796 -5.82 -8.24 33.82
CA ALA A 796 -7.27 -8.31 34.08
C ALA A 796 -8.08 -8.89 32.90
N LEU A 797 -7.55 -8.85 31.68
CA LEU A 797 -8.16 -9.48 30.52
C LEU A 797 -7.97 -11.00 30.48
N SER A 798 -7.03 -11.56 31.24
CA SER A 798 -6.60 -12.96 31.09
C SER A 798 -7.48 -13.97 31.83
N VAL A 799 -8.08 -13.59 32.97
CA VAL A 799 -8.84 -14.49 33.86
C VAL A 799 -10.21 -13.88 34.16
N LYS A 800 -11.29 -14.70 34.10
CA LYS A 800 -12.62 -14.30 34.57
C LYS A 800 -12.69 -14.51 36.10
N PRO A 801 -13.28 -13.59 36.88
CA PRO A 801 -13.42 -13.78 38.32
C PRO A 801 -14.30 -15.02 38.64
N PRO A 802 -13.97 -15.78 39.70
CA PRO A 802 -14.77 -16.94 40.11
C PRO A 802 -16.17 -16.50 40.55
N ALA A 803 -17.19 -17.31 40.25
CA ALA A 803 -18.60 -16.99 40.51
C ALA A 803 -18.90 -16.68 42.00
N GLU A 804 -18.08 -17.15 42.94
CA GLU A 804 -18.25 -16.98 44.39
C GLU A 804 -17.97 -15.54 44.89
N GLU A 805 -17.15 -14.74 44.20
CA GLU A 805 -16.90 -13.33 44.60
C GLU A 805 -18.03 -12.38 44.20
N VAL A 806 -18.79 -12.71 43.16
CA VAL A 806 -19.96 -11.93 42.71
C VAL A 806 -21.16 -12.15 43.64
N ASP A 807 -21.26 -13.33 44.25
CA ASP A 807 -22.29 -13.70 45.24
C ASP A 807 -22.19 -12.85 46.53
N MET A 808 -21.03 -12.27 46.86
CA MET A 808 -20.89 -11.33 47.99
C MET A 808 -21.39 -9.91 47.71
N VAL A 809 -21.54 -9.52 46.44
CA VAL A 809 -21.93 -8.16 46.03
C VAL A 809 -23.43 -8.08 45.67
N TYR A 810 -24.05 -9.17 45.24
CA TYR A 810 -25.48 -9.21 44.84
C TYR A 810 -26.22 -10.43 45.41
N PRO A 811 -26.84 -10.33 46.61
CA PRO A 811 -27.44 -11.47 47.30
C PRO A 811 -28.72 -12.05 46.67
N GLN A 812 -29.33 -11.37 45.70
CA GLN A 812 -30.69 -11.69 45.22
C GLN A 812 -30.78 -12.72 44.08
N SER A 813 -29.66 -13.22 43.55
CA SER A 813 -29.67 -14.01 42.30
C SER A 813 -29.85 -15.53 42.48
N ARG A 814 -29.86 -16.07 43.71
CA ARG A 814 -29.76 -17.54 43.92
C ARG A 814 -30.84 -18.21 44.76
N GLU A 815 -32.05 -17.66 44.86
CA GLU A 815 -33.14 -18.35 45.57
C GLU A 815 -33.77 -19.55 44.81
N ARG A 816 -33.27 -19.96 43.62
CA ARG A 816 -33.89 -21.05 42.83
C ARG A 816 -32.96 -22.05 42.15
N ARG A 817 -31.78 -22.36 42.68
CA ARG A 817 -30.98 -23.49 42.18
C ARG A 817 -30.38 -24.33 43.30
N ALA A 818 -31.18 -25.26 43.83
CA ALA A 818 -30.66 -26.46 44.47
C ALA A 818 -30.21 -27.47 43.37
N PRO A 819 -29.04 -28.13 43.49
CA PRO A 819 -28.63 -29.14 42.54
C PRO A 819 -29.44 -30.43 42.78
N ARG A 820 -30.23 -30.87 41.80
CA ARG A 820 -30.75 -32.24 41.78
C ARG A 820 -29.64 -33.16 41.27
N GLY A 821 -29.23 -34.10 42.12
CA GLY A 821 -28.20 -35.10 41.82
C GLY A 821 -28.59 -36.01 40.67
N GLY A 822 -27.60 -36.32 39.83
CA GLY A 822 -27.66 -37.26 38.72
C GLY A 822 -26.77 -36.80 37.57
N SER A 823 -25.68 -37.53 37.29
CA SER A 823 -24.80 -37.25 36.14
C SER A 823 -25.56 -37.51 34.83
N PRO A 824 -25.85 -36.48 34.00
CA PRO A 824 -26.48 -36.70 32.71
C PRO A 824 -25.42 -37.06 31.67
N GLY A 825 -25.79 -37.87 30.68
CA GLY A 825 -24.94 -38.13 29.52
C GLY A 825 -24.60 -36.83 28.75
N LYS A 826 -23.44 -36.80 28.07
CA LYS A 826 -22.89 -35.62 27.37
C LYS A 826 -23.93 -34.90 26.48
N LEU A 827 -24.78 -35.62 25.75
CA LEU A 827 -25.81 -35.05 24.88
C LEU A 827 -26.96 -34.39 25.65
N GLN A 828 -27.34 -34.95 26.80
CA GLN A 828 -28.43 -34.45 27.64
C GLN A 828 -28.01 -33.18 28.39
N CYS A 829 -26.73 -33.12 28.80
CA CYS A 829 -26.10 -31.90 29.31
C CYS A 829 -26.10 -30.79 28.24
N LEU A 830 -25.74 -31.11 27.00
CA LEU A 830 -25.65 -30.18 25.86
C LEU A 830 -27.01 -29.55 25.50
N VAL A 831 -28.08 -30.35 25.45
CA VAL A 831 -29.46 -29.87 25.22
C VAL A 831 -29.93 -29.02 26.40
N SER A 832 -29.58 -29.38 27.64
CA SER A 832 -29.96 -28.60 28.83
C SER A 832 -29.29 -27.22 28.85
N THR A 833 -28.00 -27.13 28.48
CA THR A 833 -27.26 -25.86 28.40
C THR A 833 -27.84 -24.94 27.34
N CYS A 834 -28.20 -25.47 26.16
CA CYS A 834 -28.83 -24.67 25.11
C CYS A 834 -30.20 -24.12 25.56
N LYS A 835 -31.03 -24.97 26.18
CA LYS A 835 -32.33 -24.58 26.73
C LYS A 835 -32.20 -23.49 27.81
N ASP A 836 -31.22 -23.62 28.69
CA ASP A 836 -30.97 -22.65 29.75
C ASP A 836 -30.48 -21.30 29.19
N GLY A 837 -29.63 -21.31 28.17
CA GLY A 837 -29.18 -20.08 27.49
C GLY A 837 -30.31 -19.32 26.80
N TRP A 838 -31.19 -20.03 26.07
CA TRP A 838 -32.38 -19.43 25.46
C TRP A 838 -33.36 -18.87 26.50
N THR A 839 -33.49 -19.56 27.64
CA THR A 839 -34.34 -19.09 28.76
C THR A 839 -33.75 -17.83 29.40
N ALA A 840 -32.43 -17.74 29.54
CA ALA A 840 -31.75 -16.55 30.04
C ALA A 840 -31.92 -15.36 29.09
N TYR A 841 -31.78 -15.57 27.78
CA TYR A 841 -31.97 -14.55 26.75
C TYR A 841 -33.39 -13.95 26.76
N TYR A 842 -34.43 -14.79 26.82
CA TYR A 842 -35.83 -14.33 26.81
C TYR A 842 -36.22 -13.48 28.03
N ARG A 843 -35.57 -13.72 29.18
CA ARG A 843 -35.85 -12.99 30.42
C ARG A 843 -35.25 -11.58 30.44
N GLN A 844 -34.34 -11.25 29.51
CA GLN A 844 -33.68 -9.95 29.49
C GLN A 844 -34.64 -8.82 29.07
N PRO A 845 -34.59 -7.64 29.72
CA PRO A 845 -35.46 -6.51 29.39
C PRO A 845 -35.21 -5.94 27.98
N VAL A 846 -34.01 -6.18 27.43
CA VAL A 846 -33.56 -5.76 26.11
C VAL A 846 -33.91 -6.75 24.99
N PHE A 847 -34.61 -7.85 25.28
CA PHE A 847 -34.97 -8.89 24.31
C PHE A 847 -35.58 -8.35 23.02
N LEU A 848 -36.52 -7.40 23.13
CA LEU A 848 -37.22 -6.85 21.96
C LEU A 848 -36.30 -5.97 21.08
N ALA A 849 -35.30 -5.30 21.67
CA ALA A 849 -34.27 -4.58 20.93
C ALA A 849 -33.27 -5.53 20.25
N GLY A 850 -32.88 -6.61 20.94
CA GLY A 850 -32.05 -7.68 20.37
C GLY A 850 -32.74 -8.41 19.21
N MET A 851 -34.05 -8.67 19.31
CA MET A 851 -34.83 -9.23 18.22
C MET A 851 -34.94 -8.26 17.04
N GLY A 852 -35.13 -6.96 17.31
CA GLY A 852 -35.09 -5.94 16.27
C GLY A 852 -33.79 -5.97 15.45
N LEU A 853 -32.64 -6.12 16.12
CA LEU A 853 -31.35 -6.28 15.45
C LEU A 853 -31.25 -7.58 14.63
N ALA A 854 -31.81 -8.69 15.10
CA ALA A 854 -31.78 -9.95 14.36
C ALA A 854 -32.56 -9.88 13.04
N PHE A 855 -33.72 -9.20 13.02
CA PHE A 855 -34.52 -9.01 11.80
C PHE A 855 -33.77 -8.22 10.69
N LEU A 856 -32.78 -7.40 11.05
CA LEU A 856 -31.94 -6.71 10.07
C LEU A 856 -31.00 -7.63 9.30
N TYR A 857 -30.76 -8.86 9.78
CA TYR A 857 -29.92 -9.86 9.09
C TYR A 857 -30.67 -10.56 7.96
N THR A 858 -32.00 -10.54 7.92
CA THR A 858 -32.78 -11.06 6.78
C THR A 858 -32.81 -10.02 5.65
N THR A 859 -31.67 -9.83 4.96
CA THR A 859 -31.56 -8.82 3.90
C THR A 859 -30.60 -9.20 2.77
N VAL A 860 -31.02 -8.94 1.53
CA VAL A 860 -30.15 -8.95 0.33
C VAL A 860 -29.52 -7.58 0.02
N LEU A 861 -29.64 -6.62 0.94
CA LEU A 861 -29.18 -5.23 0.76
C LEU A 861 -27.86 -4.95 1.48
N GLY A 862 -26.99 -5.96 1.55
CA GLY A 862 -25.63 -5.88 2.10
C GLY A 862 -24.58 -6.16 1.03
N PHE A 863 -23.31 -5.89 1.31
CA PHE A 863 -22.20 -6.40 0.49
C PHE A 863 -21.81 -7.79 0.99
N ASP A 864 -22.74 -8.73 0.84
CA ASP A 864 -22.59 -10.14 1.18
C ASP A 864 -22.35 -11.00 -0.06
N CYS A 865 -22.15 -12.31 0.12
CA CYS A 865 -21.81 -13.23 -0.97
C CYS A 865 -22.88 -13.24 -2.09
N ILE A 866 -24.14 -13.01 -1.73
CA ILE A 866 -25.29 -13.03 -2.64
C ILE A 866 -25.35 -11.76 -3.47
N THR A 867 -25.26 -10.59 -2.83
CA THR A 867 -25.30 -9.30 -3.55
C THR A 867 -24.06 -9.09 -4.40
N THR A 868 -22.91 -9.54 -3.89
CA THR A 868 -21.64 -9.63 -4.64
C THR A 868 -21.81 -10.52 -5.87
N GLY A 869 -22.42 -11.70 -5.69
CA GLY A 869 -22.71 -12.60 -6.80
C GLY A 869 -23.71 -12.02 -7.80
N TYR A 870 -24.76 -11.36 -7.34
CA TYR A 870 -25.72 -10.67 -8.20
C TYR A 870 -25.04 -9.58 -9.02
N ALA A 871 -24.26 -8.70 -8.39
CA ALA A 871 -23.49 -7.66 -9.06
C ALA A 871 -22.59 -8.23 -10.16
N TYR A 872 -21.90 -9.32 -9.84
CA TYR A 872 -21.03 -10.03 -10.78
C TYR A 872 -21.82 -10.64 -11.95
N THR A 873 -22.99 -11.23 -11.69
CA THR A 873 -23.87 -11.76 -12.75
C THR A 873 -24.45 -10.68 -13.67
N GLN A 874 -24.57 -9.44 -13.16
CA GLN A 874 -24.96 -8.25 -13.93
C GLN A 874 -23.78 -7.61 -14.70
N GLY A 875 -22.59 -8.22 -14.69
CA GLY A 875 -21.43 -7.76 -15.45
C GLY A 875 -20.50 -6.79 -14.71
N ILE A 876 -20.70 -6.56 -13.40
CA ILE A 876 -19.78 -5.73 -12.60
C ILE A 876 -18.50 -6.52 -12.31
N SER A 877 -17.34 -5.95 -12.64
CA SER A 877 -16.04 -6.57 -12.37
C SER A 877 -15.73 -6.66 -10.87
N GLY A 878 -14.94 -7.66 -10.46
CA GLY A 878 -14.50 -7.81 -9.06
C GLY A 878 -13.72 -6.60 -8.54
N SER A 879 -12.99 -5.91 -9.43
CA SER A 879 -12.30 -4.65 -9.13
C SER A 879 -13.29 -3.53 -8.77
N LEU A 880 -14.30 -3.27 -9.60
CA LEU A 880 -15.30 -2.23 -9.33
C LEU A 880 -16.11 -2.55 -8.07
N LEU A 881 -16.45 -3.81 -7.84
CA LEU A 881 -17.13 -4.24 -6.63
C LEU A 881 -16.29 -3.99 -5.37
N SER A 882 -14.99 -4.25 -5.42
CA SER A 882 -14.07 -3.97 -4.29
C SER A 882 -13.99 -2.48 -3.97
N ILE A 883 -14.08 -1.60 -4.98
CA ILE A 883 -14.14 -0.15 -4.80
C ILE A 883 -15.47 0.26 -4.17
N LEU A 884 -16.59 -0.27 -4.65
CA LEU A 884 -17.92 0.01 -4.07
C LEU A 884 -18.01 -0.43 -2.60
N MET A 885 -17.40 -1.57 -2.26
CA MET A 885 -17.27 -2.02 -0.87
C MET A 885 -16.41 -1.06 -0.03
N GLY A 886 -15.30 -0.55 -0.60
CA GLY A 886 -14.48 0.48 0.04
C GLY A 886 -15.26 1.77 0.33
N VAL A 887 -16.02 2.26 -0.64
CA VAL A 887 -16.91 3.43 -0.46
C VAL A 887 -17.98 3.16 0.61
N SER A 888 -18.58 1.97 0.59
CA SER A 888 -19.54 1.53 1.61
C SER A 888 -18.92 1.54 3.02
N ALA A 889 -17.67 1.10 3.17
CA ALA A 889 -16.99 1.09 4.46
C ALA A 889 -16.66 2.52 4.94
N ILE A 890 -16.33 3.45 4.05
CA ILE A 890 -16.19 4.89 4.36
C ILE A 890 -17.51 5.46 4.90
N THR A 891 -18.64 5.18 4.25
CA THR A 891 -19.95 5.60 4.78
C THR A 891 -20.28 4.93 6.11
N GLY A 892 -19.78 3.71 6.35
CA GLY A 892 -19.89 3.06 7.65
C GLY A 892 -19.10 3.74 8.75
N LEU A 893 -17.89 4.26 8.45
CA LEU A 893 -17.12 5.10 9.36
C LEU A 893 -17.90 6.36 9.77
N MET A 894 -18.59 7.00 8.82
CA MET A 894 -19.48 8.14 9.14
C MET A 894 -20.57 7.74 10.13
N GLY A 895 -21.16 6.55 9.99
CA GLY A 895 -22.14 6.01 10.94
C GLY A 895 -21.60 5.87 12.38
N THR A 896 -20.35 5.43 12.54
CA THR A 896 -19.72 5.32 13.87
C THR A 896 -19.49 6.70 14.53
N VAL A 897 -19.11 7.70 13.73
CA VAL A 897 -18.94 9.08 14.21
C VAL A 897 -20.30 9.67 14.59
N LEU A 898 -21.32 9.45 13.76
CA LEU A 898 -22.68 9.88 14.00
C LEU A 898 -23.22 9.31 15.33
N PHE A 899 -23.02 8.02 15.59
CA PHE A 899 -23.40 7.36 16.84
C PHE A 899 -22.83 8.08 18.08
N THR A 900 -21.53 8.38 18.09
CA THR A 900 -20.90 9.04 19.25
C THR A 900 -21.44 10.45 19.51
N ARG A 901 -21.85 11.17 18.46
CA ARG A 901 -22.46 12.51 18.56
C ARG A 901 -23.91 12.43 19.03
N LEU A 902 -24.72 11.60 18.36
CA LEU A 902 -26.14 11.43 18.69
C LEU A 902 -26.32 10.96 20.13
N ARG A 903 -25.47 10.02 20.59
CA ARG A 903 -25.51 9.52 21.96
C ARG A 903 -25.27 10.62 22.99
N LYS A 904 -24.28 11.48 22.76
CA LYS A 904 -23.96 12.59 23.67
C LYS A 904 -25.10 13.62 23.74
N SER A 905 -25.75 13.90 22.61
CA SER A 905 -26.79 14.93 22.52
C SER A 905 -28.19 14.45 22.95
N PHE A 906 -28.56 13.20 22.64
CA PHE A 906 -29.94 12.73 22.77
C PHE A 906 -30.10 11.48 23.65
N GLY A 907 -29.00 10.87 24.13
CA GLY A 907 -29.03 9.63 24.88
C GLY A 907 -29.18 8.38 24.00
N LEU A 908 -28.97 7.19 24.59
CA LEU A 908 -28.82 5.92 23.85
C LEU A 908 -30.10 5.48 23.12
N ILE A 909 -31.26 5.52 23.78
CA ILE A 909 -32.53 5.07 23.18
C ILE A 909 -32.94 5.97 22.01
N ASN A 910 -32.82 7.30 22.15
CA ASN A 910 -33.17 8.24 21.08
C ASN A 910 -32.18 8.14 19.91
N THR A 911 -30.90 7.84 20.17
CA THR A 911 -29.92 7.57 19.12
C THR A 911 -30.34 6.39 18.25
N GLY A 912 -30.86 5.32 18.87
CA GLY A 912 -31.43 4.18 18.15
C GLY A 912 -32.60 4.58 17.25
N ILE A 913 -33.53 5.41 17.76
CA ILE A 913 -34.69 5.89 17.00
C ILE A 913 -34.26 6.68 15.75
N ILE A 914 -33.34 7.64 15.93
CA ILE A 914 -32.83 8.47 14.83
C ILE A 914 -32.11 7.61 13.80
N SER A 915 -31.31 6.64 14.26
CA SER A 915 -30.57 5.72 13.38
C SER A 915 -31.50 4.81 12.60
N SER A 916 -32.59 4.32 13.21
CA SER A 916 -33.64 3.54 12.56
C SER A 916 -34.34 4.34 11.44
N CYS A 917 -34.72 5.59 11.71
CA CYS A 917 -35.34 6.45 10.69
C CYS A 917 -34.39 6.73 9.52
N LEU A 918 -33.11 7.00 9.81
CA LEU A 918 -32.09 7.23 8.79
C LEU A 918 -31.87 5.98 7.92
N HIS A 919 -31.79 4.80 8.54
CA HIS A 919 -31.62 3.53 7.84
C HIS A 919 -32.81 3.26 6.90
N LEU A 920 -34.05 3.37 7.38
CA LEU A 920 -35.26 3.18 6.56
C LEU A 920 -35.38 4.21 5.43
N GLY A 921 -35.02 5.47 5.69
CA GLY A 921 -35.04 6.53 4.68
C GLY A 921 -34.10 6.24 3.50
N CYS A 922 -32.88 5.76 3.77
CA CYS A 922 -31.94 5.37 2.71
C CYS A 922 -32.40 4.14 1.91
N LEU A 923 -33.07 3.18 2.56
CA LEU A 923 -33.57 1.96 1.90
C LEU A 923 -34.72 2.23 0.91
N LEU A 924 -35.39 3.38 0.99
CA LEU A 924 -36.36 3.80 -0.03
C LEU A 924 -35.72 3.92 -1.41
N LEU A 925 -34.43 4.29 -1.51
CA LEU A 925 -33.71 4.32 -2.77
C LEU A 925 -33.56 2.91 -3.38
N CYS A 926 -33.34 1.89 -2.54
CA CYS A 926 -33.31 0.50 -2.99
C CYS A 926 -34.68 0.04 -3.52
N VAL A 927 -35.78 0.46 -2.88
CA VAL A 927 -37.13 0.15 -3.39
C VAL A 927 -37.39 0.86 -4.72
N SER A 928 -37.01 2.13 -4.86
CA SER A 928 -37.12 2.88 -6.11
C SER A 928 -36.32 2.23 -7.25
N SER A 929 -35.19 1.59 -6.95
CA SER A 929 -34.38 0.89 -7.95
C SER A 929 -35.11 -0.27 -8.64
N VAL A 930 -36.05 -0.93 -7.93
CA VAL A 930 -36.82 -2.06 -8.46
C VAL A 930 -37.78 -1.62 -9.58
N PHE A 931 -38.24 -0.37 -9.55
CA PHE A 931 -39.20 0.18 -10.51
C PHE A 931 -38.53 1.10 -11.56
N ALA A 932 -37.20 1.23 -11.53
CA ALA A 932 -36.46 2.06 -12.46
C ALA A 932 -36.23 1.38 -13.83
N PRO A 933 -36.06 2.15 -14.92
CA PRO A 933 -35.77 1.60 -16.25
C PRO A 933 -34.54 0.70 -16.23
N GLY A 934 -34.61 -0.47 -16.89
CA GLY A 934 -33.57 -1.49 -16.87
C GLY A 934 -33.71 -2.54 -15.76
N SER A 935 -34.73 -2.44 -14.89
CA SER A 935 -35.08 -3.47 -13.90
C SER A 935 -35.96 -4.57 -14.54
N PRO A 936 -35.81 -5.86 -14.14
CA PRO A 936 -36.69 -6.95 -14.57
C PRO A 936 -38.18 -6.75 -14.22
N MET A 937 -38.48 -5.83 -13.28
CA MET A 937 -39.82 -5.48 -12.80
C MET A 937 -40.32 -4.16 -13.39
N ASP A 938 -39.77 -3.70 -14.51
CA ASP A 938 -40.22 -2.48 -15.17
C ASP A 938 -41.72 -2.55 -15.55
N THR A 939 -42.48 -1.60 -15.04
CA THR A 939 -43.94 -1.49 -15.25
C THR A 939 -44.29 -0.84 -16.58
N SER A 940 -43.29 -0.40 -17.36
CA SER A 940 -43.46 0.11 -18.73
C SER A 940 -44.10 -0.91 -19.67
N LEU A 941 -43.93 -2.22 -19.42
CA LEU A 941 -44.57 -3.33 -20.15
C LEU A 941 -46.05 -3.56 -19.80
N LEU A 942 -46.57 -2.92 -18.74
CA LEU A 942 -47.91 -3.12 -18.20
C LEU A 942 -48.90 -2.00 -18.57
N ARG A 943 -48.55 -1.05 -19.46
CA ARG A 943 -49.52 -0.05 -19.97
C ARG A 943 -50.39 -0.67 -21.08
N PRO A 944 -51.69 -0.98 -20.83
CA PRO A 944 -52.62 -1.33 -21.90
C PRO A 944 -53.24 -0.03 -22.43
N PHE A 945 -53.09 0.22 -23.73
CA PHE A 945 -53.99 1.10 -24.52
C PHE A 945 -54.43 2.42 -23.88
N THR A 946 -53.59 3.45 -23.92
CA THR A 946 -54.05 4.86 -24.02
C THR A 946 -52.90 5.66 -24.62
N ASP A 947 -52.92 5.81 -25.94
CA ASP A 947 -52.82 7.11 -26.62
C ASP A 947 -52.76 6.87 -28.13
N SER A 948 -53.95 6.69 -28.71
CA SER A 948 -54.20 6.94 -30.12
C SER A 948 -54.32 8.46 -30.32
N ASN A 949 -53.30 9.09 -30.93
CA ASN A 949 -53.43 10.18 -31.89
C ASN A 949 -52.08 10.88 -32.14
N SER A 950 -51.29 10.35 -33.07
CA SER A 950 -50.80 11.14 -34.21
C SER A 950 -49.99 10.24 -35.14
N SER A 951 -50.40 10.27 -36.39
CA SER A 951 -49.86 9.59 -37.54
C SER A 951 -48.43 10.02 -37.85
N GLU A 952 -47.50 9.06 -37.93
CA GLU A 952 -46.52 9.00 -39.01
C GLU A 952 -46.08 7.55 -39.28
N LEU A 953 -45.82 7.29 -40.55
CA LEU A 953 -45.95 6.03 -41.27
C LEU A 953 -44.58 5.36 -41.46
N GLY A 954 -44.45 4.08 -41.10
CA GLY A 954 -43.35 3.21 -41.54
C GLY A 954 -43.15 1.98 -40.64
N GLY A 955 -43.79 0.86 -40.96
CA GLY A 955 -43.81 -0.34 -40.12
C GLY A 955 -42.59 -1.27 -40.24
N MET A 956 -42.41 -2.16 -39.26
CA MET A 956 -42.48 -3.63 -39.39
C MET A 956 -42.06 -4.31 -38.07
N THR A 957 -43.01 -5.00 -37.42
CA THR A 957 -42.89 -6.15 -36.48
C THR A 957 -41.69 -6.27 -35.52
N SER A 958 -41.95 -6.13 -34.21
CA SER A 958 -41.06 -6.63 -33.14
C SER A 958 -41.47 -8.05 -32.71
N PRO A 959 -40.59 -9.07 -32.78
CA PRO A 959 -40.90 -10.40 -32.29
C PRO A 959 -40.54 -10.55 -30.80
N LYS A 960 -41.44 -11.21 -30.08
CA LYS A 960 -41.28 -11.73 -28.71
C LYS A 960 -39.95 -12.50 -28.56
N HIS A 961 -39.10 -12.13 -27.61
CA HIS A 961 -38.03 -13.03 -27.15
C HIS A 961 -38.62 -14.13 -26.26
N THR A 962 -39.00 -15.22 -26.92
CA THR A 962 -39.12 -16.55 -26.32
C THR A 962 -37.75 -17.21 -26.49
N TYR A 963 -37.11 -17.61 -25.39
CA TYR A 963 -35.89 -18.43 -25.46
C TYR A 963 -36.21 -19.78 -26.12
N PRO A 964 -35.56 -20.18 -27.23
CA PRO A 964 -35.63 -21.56 -27.69
C PRO A 964 -34.49 -22.36 -27.06
N LEU A 965 -34.86 -23.37 -26.26
CA LEU A 965 -34.04 -24.56 -26.06
C LEU A 965 -33.94 -25.29 -27.42
N ARG A 966 -32.78 -25.31 -28.06
CA ARG A 966 -32.45 -26.31 -29.07
C ARG A 966 -30.98 -26.71 -28.97
N GLY A 967 -30.77 -27.90 -28.41
CA GLY A 967 -29.49 -28.58 -28.40
C GLY A 967 -29.16 -29.21 -29.76
N GLY A 968 -27.85 -29.30 -30.02
CA GLY A 968 -27.23 -29.99 -31.15
C GLY A 968 -25.75 -30.21 -30.87
N VAL A 969 -25.46 -31.30 -30.16
CA VAL A 969 -24.26 -32.18 -30.17
C VAL A 969 -22.96 -31.65 -30.82
N ASN A 970 -21.90 -31.59 -30.00
CA ASN A 970 -20.45 -31.55 -30.29
C ASN A 970 -19.79 -30.22 -30.71
N GLN A 971 -19.36 -29.39 -29.74
CA GLN A 971 -18.03 -28.71 -29.64
C GLN A 971 -18.08 -27.56 -28.60
N PRO A 972 -17.07 -27.37 -27.72
CA PRO A 972 -16.91 -26.15 -26.94
C PRO A 972 -16.04 -25.13 -27.67
N LEU A 973 -16.60 -23.96 -27.99
CA LEU A 973 -15.86 -22.79 -28.49
C LEU A 973 -15.35 -21.95 -27.30
N LEU A 974 -14.05 -22.06 -27.04
CA LEU A 974 -13.26 -21.13 -26.23
C LEU A 974 -13.09 -19.80 -27.00
N PRO A 975 -13.19 -18.62 -26.38
CA PRO A 975 -12.54 -17.42 -26.91
C PRO A 975 -11.07 -17.41 -26.45
N ASP A 976 -10.19 -17.41 -27.44
CA ASP A 976 -8.74 -17.32 -27.32
C ASP A 976 -8.30 -15.96 -26.75
N ARG A 977 -7.24 -15.94 -25.93
CA ARG A 977 -6.86 -14.81 -25.07
C ARG A 977 -5.86 -13.85 -25.74
N SER A 978 -5.91 -13.70 -27.06
CA SER A 978 -4.81 -13.14 -27.85
C SER A 978 -5.20 -12.10 -28.91
N SER A 979 -5.89 -11.01 -28.55
CA SER A 979 -5.80 -9.75 -29.30
C SER A 979 -6.65 -8.65 -28.68
N ILE A 980 -6.04 -7.66 -28.01
CA ILE A 980 -6.65 -6.33 -27.87
C ILE A 980 -5.56 -5.25 -28.02
N HIS A 981 -5.59 -4.54 -29.14
CA HIS A 981 -4.88 -3.27 -29.38
C HIS A 981 -5.71 -2.12 -28.80
N TRP A 982 -5.07 -1.07 -28.26
CA TRP A 982 -5.76 0.08 -27.67
C TRP A 982 -5.23 1.42 -28.21
N THR A 983 -6.14 2.28 -28.67
CA THR A 983 -5.96 3.73 -28.76
C THR A 983 -7.20 4.45 -28.24
N ASN A 984 -6.95 5.39 -27.31
CA ASN A 984 -7.70 6.57 -26.85
C ASN A 984 -9.24 6.59 -26.69
N ASN A 985 -9.58 6.94 -25.44
CA ASN A 985 -10.76 7.63 -24.91
C ASN A 985 -11.97 6.77 -24.51
N THR A 986 -12.44 7.05 -23.29
CA THR A 986 -13.61 6.50 -22.58
C THR A 986 -13.52 5.02 -22.20
N VAL A 987 -13.10 4.77 -20.96
CA VAL A 987 -13.31 3.50 -20.27
C VAL A 987 -14.82 3.34 -20.00
N LEU A 988 -15.52 2.70 -20.92
CA LEU A 988 -16.74 1.91 -20.70
C LEU A 988 -16.93 1.00 -21.93
N PHE A 989 -16.33 -0.19 -21.82
CA PHE A 989 -16.52 -1.39 -22.65
C PHE A 989 -16.33 -1.24 -24.18
N ASP A 990 -15.13 -1.54 -24.68
CA ASP A 990 -14.95 -1.89 -26.09
C ASP A 990 -14.63 -3.38 -26.26
N ASN A 991 -15.38 -4.00 -27.18
CA ASN A 991 -15.28 -5.36 -27.72
C ASN A 991 -16.18 -6.46 -27.10
N VAL A 992 -17.49 -6.22 -27.05
CA VAL A 992 -18.51 -7.30 -27.09
C VAL A 992 -19.35 -7.10 -28.35
N PRO A 993 -19.70 -8.16 -29.13
CA PRO A 993 -20.56 -8.02 -30.30
C PRO A 993 -21.92 -7.40 -29.96
N ASN A 994 -22.41 -6.58 -30.87
CA ASN A 994 -23.44 -5.55 -30.75
C ASN A 994 -24.90 -6.02 -30.46
N ASP A 995 -25.12 -7.11 -29.71
CA ASP A 995 -26.47 -7.62 -29.39
C ASP A 995 -26.73 -7.85 -27.89
N THR A 996 -25.88 -7.35 -26.99
CA THR A 996 -26.09 -7.50 -25.53
C THR A 996 -25.72 -6.25 -24.72
N GLU A 997 -26.30 -5.10 -25.05
CA GLU A 997 -26.27 -3.93 -24.15
C GLU A 997 -27.52 -3.91 -23.25
N PRO A 998 -27.39 -3.72 -21.92
CA PRO A 998 -28.54 -3.44 -21.07
C PRO A 998 -29.04 -2.01 -21.34
N GLU A 999 -30.34 -1.87 -21.64
CA GLU A 999 -30.97 -0.60 -22.05
C GLU A 999 -30.91 0.55 -21.01
N SER A 1000 -30.50 0.30 -19.74
CA SER A 1000 -30.31 1.35 -18.72
C SER A 1000 -29.58 0.89 -17.45
N TYR A 1001 -28.56 1.66 -17.00
CA TYR A 1001 -27.82 1.44 -15.74
C TYR A 1001 -28.43 2.14 -14.51
N ILE A 1002 -29.60 2.75 -14.66
CA ILE A 1002 -30.24 3.58 -13.62
C ILE A 1002 -30.64 2.71 -12.41
N SER A 1003 -31.21 1.53 -12.65
CA SER A 1003 -31.63 0.61 -11.57
C SER A 1003 -30.45 0.18 -10.69
N ILE A 1004 -29.36 -0.31 -11.29
CA ILE A 1004 -28.18 -0.78 -10.55
C ILE A 1004 -27.51 0.36 -9.76
N THR A 1005 -27.41 1.55 -10.36
CA THR A 1005 -26.81 2.72 -9.70
C THR A 1005 -27.63 3.15 -8.47
N LEU A 1006 -28.96 3.19 -8.57
CA LEU A 1006 -29.85 3.52 -7.46
C LEU A 1006 -29.79 2.47 -6.34
N LEU A 1007 -29.67 1.20 -6.69
CA LEU A 1007 -29.54 0.10 -5.73
C LEU A 1007 -28.27 0.26 -4.89
N PHE A 1008 -27.10 0.39 -5.52
CA PHE A 1008 -25.83 0.53 -4.79
C PHE A 1008 -25.73 1.85 -4.03
N LEU A 1009 -26.27 2.95 -4.57
CA LEU A 1009 -26.35 4.22 -3.85
C LEU A 1009 -27.19 4.10 -2.56
N GLY A 1010 -28.33 3.42 -2.63
CA GLY A 1010 -29.17 3.12 -1.47
C GLY A 1010 -28.46 2.25 -0.44
N VAL A 1011 -27.81 1.15 -0.88
CA VAL A 1011 -27.05 0.24 0.00
C VAL A 1011 -25.90 0.97 0.71
N ILE A 1012 -25.13 1.78 -0.02
CA ILE A 1012 -24.00 2.55 0.52
C ILE A 1012 -24.49 3.57 1.56
N THR A 1013 -25.48 4.40 1.21
CA THR A 1013 -25.98 5.43 2.13
C THR A 1013 -26.67 4.86 3.37
N ALA A 1014 -27.34 3.70 3.24
CA ALA A 1014 -27.97 3.00 4.35
C ALA A 1014 -27.00 2.57 5.47
N ARG A 1015 -25.69 2.40 5.15
CA ARG A 1015 -24.66 2.03 6.14
C ARG A 1015 -24.52 3.03 7.29
N ILE A 1016 -24.79 4.31 7.05
CA ILE A 1016 -24.72 5.35 8.09
C ILE A 1016 -25.71 5.05 9.21
N GLY A 1017 -26.97 4.76 8.84
CA GLY A 1017 -28.04 4.42 9.78
C GLY A 1017 -27.86 3.03 10.40
N LEU A 1018 -27.50 2.03 9.58
CA LEU A 1018 -27.30 0.65 10.01
C LEU A 1018 -26.25 0.51 11.12
N TRP A 1019 -25.04 1.03 10.92
CA TRP A 1019 -23.96 0.86 11.89
C TRP A 1019 -24.17 1.68 13.16
N SER A 1020 -24.82 2.84 13.06
CA SER A 1020 -25.22 3.62 14.24
C SER A 1020 -26.28 2.89 15.08
N PHE A 1021 -27.22 2.19 14.42
CA PHE A 1021 -28.22 1.36 15.09
C PHE A 1021 -27.60 0.10 15.73
N ASP A 1022 -26.74 -0.62 15.02
CA ASP A 1022 -26.04 -1.80 15.53
C ASP A 1022 -25.21 -1.49 16.79
N LEU A 1023 -24.49 -0.35 16.79
CA LEU A 1023 -23.75 0.13 17.96
C LEU A 1023 -24.69 0.45 19.14
N THR A 1024 -25.87 1.00 18.85
CA THR A 1024 -26.87 1.30 19.87
C THR A 1024 -27.37 0.04 20.56
N VAL A 1025 -27.79 -0.98 19.80
CA VAL A 1025 -28.29 -2.24 20.36
C VAL A 1025 -27.15 -3.02 21.05
N THR A 1026 -25.97 -3.03 20.47
CA THR A 1026 -24.76 -3.64 21.08
C THR A 1026 -24.48 -3.05 22.45
N GLN A 1027 -24.51 -1.72 22.56
CA GLN A 1027 -24.27 -1.06 23.82
C GLN A 1027 -25.43 -1.30 24.83
N LEU A 1028 -26.68 -1.33 24.37
CA LEU A 1028 -27.82 -1.68 25.22
C LEU A 1028 -27.68 -3.08 25.82
N LEU A 1029 -27.24 -4.07 25.02
CA LEU A 1029 -26.94 -5.42 25.50
C LEU A 1029 -25.81 -5.40 26.53
N GLN A 1030 -24.69 -4.73 26.23
CA GLN A 1030 -23.55 -4.65 27.15
C GLN A 1030 -23.87 -3.95 28.49
N GLU A 1031 -24.71 -2.90 28.47
CA GLU A 1031 -25.12 -2.17 29.68
C GLU A 1031 -26.16 -2.91 30.51
N SER A 1032 -27.00 -3.75 29.89
CA SER A 1032 -28.13 -4.40 30.57
C SER A 1032 -27.83 -5.80 31.10
N ILE A 1033 -26.79 -6.47 30.58
CA ILE A 1033 -26.48 -7.87 30.89
C ILE A 1033 -25.24 -7.96 31.80
N SER A 1034 -25.37 -8.74 32.88
CA SER A 1034 -24.29 -9.01 33.84
C SER A 1034 -23.12 -9.77 33.20
N GLU A 1035 -21.91 -9.56 33.73
CA GLU A 1035 -20.68 -10.17 33.17
C GLU A 1035 -20.71 -11.71 33.19
N SER A 1036 -21.40 -12.33 34.16
CA SER A 1036 -21.51 -13.79 34.30
C SER A 1036 -22.40 -14.47 33.25
N GLU A 1037 -23.34 -13.74 32.63
CA GLU A 1037 -24.28 -14.29 31.64
C GLU A 1037 -24.07 -13.71 30.23
N ARG A 1038 -23.12 -12.77 30.08
CA ARG A 1038 -22.91 -12.00 28.85
C ARG A 1038 -22.48 -12.85 27.65
N GLY A 1039 -21.62 -13.85 27.85
CA GLY A 1039 -21.17 -14.72 26.76
C GLY A 1039 -22.29 -15.59 26.22
N VAL A 1040 -23.03 -16.28 27.10
CA VAL A 1040 -24.23 -17.06 26.76
C VAL A 1040 -25.29 -16.21 26.05
N VAL A 1041 -25.63 -15.03 26.58
CA VAL A 1041 -26.66 -14.15 25.97
C VAL A 1041 -26.22 -13.61 24.61
N ASN A 1042 -24.95 -13.22 24.44
CA ASN A 1042 -24.42 -12.83 23.14
C ASN A 1042 -24.35 -14.01 22.16
N GLY A 1043 -24.04 -15.22 22.64
CA GLY A 1043 -24.08 -16.44 21.83
C GLY A 1043 -25.48 -16.75 21.29
N VAL A 1044 -26.52 -16.59 22.12
CA VAL A 1044 -27.92 -16.72 21.69
C VAL A 1044 -28.34 -15.58 20.75
N GLN A 1045 -27.91 -14.34 21.00
CA GLN A 1045 -28.13 -13.23 20.08
C GLN A 1045 -27.53 -13.51 18.70
N SER A 1046 -26.28 -13.99 18.64
CA SER A 1046 -25.65 -14.39 17.38
C SER A 1046 -26.44 -15.52 16.71
N SER A 1047 -26.85 -16.53 17.48
CA SER A 1047 -27.68 -17.63 16.96
C SER A 1047 -29.00 -17.13 16.35
N MET A 1048 -29.63 -16.13 16.97
CA MET A 1048 -30.84 -15.48 16.44
C MET A 1048 -30.57 -14.69 15.16
N ASN A 1049 -29.46 -13.96 15.09
CA ASN A 1049 -29.07 -13.24 13.87
C ASN A 1049 -28.85 -14.22 12.71
N TYR A 1050 -28.16 -15.33 12.95
CA TYR A 1050 -27.93 -16.38 11.94
C TYR A 1050 -29.18 -17.18 11.60
N LEU A 1051 -30.15 -17.32 12.51
CA LEU A 1051 -31.47 -17.87 12.18
C LEU A 1051 -32.19 -17.00 11.14
N MET A 1052 -32.13 -15.68 11.32
CA MET A 1052 -32.71 -14.71 10.39
C MET A 1052 -31.96 -14.67 9.06
N ASP A 1053 -30.65 -14.87 9.08
CA ASP A 1053 -29.82 -15.00 7.87
C ASP A 1053 -30.05 -16.34 7.15
N LEU A 1054 -30.33 -17.43 7.88
CA LEU A 1054 -30.72 -18.72 7.29
C LEU A 1054 -32.00 -18.60 6.45
N LEU A 1055 -33.00 -17.85 6.96
CA LEU A 1055 -34.22 -17.56 6.19
C LEU A 1055 -33.90 -16.80 4.90
N HIS A 1056 -32.94 -15.88 4.95
CA HIS A 1056 -32.45 -15.17 3.78
C HIS A 1056 -31.85 -16.14 2.73
N PHE A 1057 -30.97 -17.06 3.10
CA PHE A 1057 -30.43 -18.04 2.16
C PHE A 1057 -31.51 -18.97 1.57
N ILE A 1058 -32.50 -19.38 2.37
CA ILE A 1058 -33.64 -20.19 1.89
C ILE A 1058 -34.46 -19.42 0.84
N MET A 1059 -34.69 -18.11 1.04
CA MET A 1059 -35.39 -17.27 0.06
C MET A 1059 -34.63 -17.12 -1.26
N VAL A 1060 -33.29 -17.08 -1.22
CA VAL A 1060 -32.47 -16.96 -2.43
C VAL A 1060 -32.39 -18.30 -3.18
N ILE A 1061 -32.36 -19.42 -2.47
CA ILE A 1061 -32.41 -20.77 -3.06
C ILE A 1061 -33.76 -21.03 -3.75
N SER A 1062 -34.87 -20.52 -3.19
CA SER A 1062 -36.21 -20.69 -3.79
C SER A 1062 -36.44 -19.78 -5.01
N ALA A 1063 -35.69 -18.68 -5.12
CA ALA A 1063 -35.78 -17.73 -6.22
C ALA A 1063 -34.40 -17.36 -6.81
N PRO A 1064 -33.69 -18.30 -7.46
CA PRO A 1064 -32.28 -18.13 -7.83
C PRO A 1064 -32.04 -17.29 -9.10
N GLN A 1065 -33.10 -16.99 -9.87
CA GLN A 1065 -32.97 -16.27 -11.13
C GLN A 1065 -32.91 -14.74 -10.91
N PRO A 1066 -32.06 -13.99 -11.64
CA PRO A 1066 -31.91 -12.53 -11.49
C PRO A 1066 -33.23 -11.74 -11.60
N GLN A 1067 -34.18 -12.25 -12.39
CA GLN A 1067 -35.51 -11.65 -12.55
C GLN A 1067 -36.34 -11.60 -11.25
N HIS A 1068 -36.04 -12.48 -10.29
CA HIS A 1068 -36.73 -12.51 -9.00
C HIS A 1068 -36.05 -11.64 -7.93
N PHE A 1069 -34.87 -11.06 -8.24
CA PHE A 1069 -34.10 -10.27 -7.28
C PHE A 1069 -34.86 -9.03 -6.79
N GLY A 1070 -35.69 -8.41 -7.64
CA GLY A 1070 -36.58 -7.31 -7.24
C GLY A 1070 -37.53 -7.66 -6.10
N TYR A 1071 -38.07 -8.89 -6.06
CA TYR A 1071 -38.92 -9.35 -4.97
C TYR A 1071 -38.13 -9.53 -3.66
N LEU A 1072 -36.89 -10.04 -3.75
CA LEU A 1072 -36.00 -10.19 -2.59
C LEU A 1072 -35.66 -8.85 -1.95
N VAL A 1073 -35.48 -7.79 -2.75
CA VAL A 1073 -35.27 -6.42 -2.27
C VAL A 1073 -36.46 -5.93 -1.44
N ILE A 1074 -37.69 -6.09 -1.95
CA ILE A 1074 -38.91 -5.66 -1.25
C ILE A 1074 -39.09 -6.43 0.06
N ILE A 1075 -38.94 -7.76 0.02
CA ILE A 1075 -39.06 -8.62 1.20
C ILE A 1075 -38.03 -8.21 2.27
N SER A 1076 -36.79 -7.94 1.87
CA SER A 1076 -35.72 -7.48 2.78
C SER A 1076 -36.09 -6.18 3.50
N VAL A 1077 -36.63 -5.20 2.76
CA VAL A 1077 -37.06 -3.92 3.37
C VAL A 1077 -38.22 -4.11 4.36
N LEU A 1078 -39.15 -5.05 4.09
CA LEU A 1078 -40.23 -5.38 5.02
C LEU A 1078 -39.72 -6.02 6.32
N PHE A 1079 -38.75 -6.93 6.25
CA PHE A 1079 -38.12 -7.52 7.43
C PHE A 1079 -37.36 -6.45 8.24
N ILE A 1080 -36.59 -5.59 7.58
CA ILE A 1080 -35.89 -4.47 8.24
C ILE A 1080 -36.86 -3.50 8.91
N ALA A 1081 -37.96 -3.15 8.25
CA ALA A 1081 -39.01 -2.30 8.82
C ALA A 1081 -39.64 -2.94 10.05
N THR A 1082 -39.92 -4.25 9.99
CA THR A 1082 -40.44 -5.01 11.14
C THR A 1082 -39.45 -4.97 12.30
N GLY A 1083 -38.16 -5.19 12.07
CA GLY A 1083 -37.12 -5.10 13.10
C GLY A 1083 -37.06 -3.73 13.79
N HIS A 1084 -37.15 -2.64 13.03
CA HIS A 1084 -37.20 -1.28 13.60
C HIS A 1084 -38.49 -1.01 14.37
N ILE A 1085 -39.65 -1.53 13.93
CA ILE A 1085 -40.91 -1.45 14.68
C ILE A 1085 -40.77 -2.12 16.04
N MET A 1086 -40.10 -3.28 16.13
CA MET A 1086 -39.84 -3.95 17.41
C MET A 1086 -38.97 -3.09 18.33
N PHE A 1087 -37.94 -2.43 17.79
CA PHE A 1087 -37.13 -1.49 18.56
C PHE A 1087 -37.94 -0.27 19.03
N PHE A 1088 -38.84 0.28 18.20
CA PHE A 1088 -39.72 1.37 18.61
C PHE A 1088 -40.67 0.96 19.74
N MET A 1089 -41.22 -0.25 19.69
CA MET A 1089 -42.03 -0.80 20.78
C MET A 1089 -41.22 -0.94 22.07
N TYR A 1090 -39.96 -1.37 21.98
CA TYR A 1090 -39.04 -1.42 23.13
C TYR A 1090 -38.80 -0.03 23.72
N ALA A 1091 -38.46 0.95 22.86
CA ALA A 1091 -38.21 2.33 23.25
C ALA A 1091 -39.44 2.99 23.90
N HIS A 1092 -40.63 2.72 23.37
CA HIS A 1092 -41.89 3.19 23.94
C HIS A 1092 -42.15 2.57 25.32
N LYS A 1093 -41.97 1.25 25.47
CA LYS A 1093 -42.16 0.54 26.74
C LYS A 1093 -41.20 1.01 27.83
N THR A 1094 -39.93 1.26 27.49
CA THR A 1094 -38.92 1.75 28.43
C THR A 1094 -39.15 3.21 28.84
N LYS A 1095 -39.50 4.10 27.90
CA LYS A 1095 -39.86 5.50 28.22
C LYS A 1095 -41.10 5.59 29.10
N ARG A 1096 -42.12 4.74 28.85
CA ARG A 1096 -43.33 4.69 29.68
C ARG A 1096 -43.04 4.22 31.11
N LYS A 1097 -42.14 3.24 31.28
CA LYS A 1097 -41.75 2.72 32.59
C LYS A 1097 -40.93 3.76 33.39
N GLY A 1098 -40.00 4.45 32.74
CA GLY A 1098 -39.21 5.53 33.36
C GLY A 1098 -40.05 6.76 33.77
N SER A 1099 -41.20 7.00 33.14
CA SER A 1099 -42.16 8.06 33.52
C SER A 1099 -43.13 7.65 34.64
N LEU A 1100 -43.18 6.36 34.99
CA LEU A 1100 -43.99 5.82 36.11
C LEU A 1100 -43.17 5.66 37.40
N ASP A 1101 -41.84 5.61 37.28
CA ASP A 1101 -40.88 5.51 38.39
C ASP A 1101 -40.33 6.90 38.84
N THR A 1102 -40.70 7.98 38.15
CA THR A 1102 -40.51 9.39 38.53
C THR A 1102 -41.84 10.00 38.95
#